data_AF-D7BMR0-F1
#
_entry.id   AF-D7BMR0-F1
#
_cell.length_a   1.000
_cell.length_b   1.000
_cell.length_c   1.000
_cell.angle_alpha   90.00
_cell.angle_beta   90.00
_cell.angle_gamma   90.00
#
_symmetry.space_group_name_H-M   'P 1'
#
loop_
_entity.id
_entity.type
_entity.pdbx_description
1 polymer ?
#
loop_
_entity_poly.entity_id
_entity_poly.type
_entity_poly.pdbx_seq_one_letter_code
_entity_poly.pdbx_strand_id
1 'polypeptide(L)'
;MDFHRTLPQGSVLKRLNSGSAFLALFVVLAMVLSTAVAAWAQDDKQVFEGSMTEHGSNHFQVRPQQGGDWEPAYCMNVHRARPTALGQEGAGGLPQFKKSDDPSNLGIFTEKKGAELTQKLLALMWVGYPNDATGAIKNGDLTKEQLRNATQNAIWRLTDGYDGASHLDRDTLKAYKVMIGQSESETLSFGTKFELKSVPEGSRLNVYLPTNNVTPPAEYTQWQNLLSSQFVDKNDKPISPKPNNPNEPGDGEFKVNFGKLDKDTKTFVAGAKLQLRPQRNSSTINGKAGDFAWDSKDVAEEIKMSPGEYLLRELQAPQNYKPIKKPNLPIARVDVADDGSVTVHTEGDSVVLEGSTVKIFNESLTPAPKSFDVVISKTDVAGKEIAGAKIEVWSTGDDAKKLESWTSVAGESKKIKLAAGKYVFKETVAPEGFKVVSDITFSVDANGNVTTTDVQQTVNGKQVASAAGNKLTVINETKAPKSFDVVISKTDVAGKEIAGAKIEVWSTGDDAKKLESWTSVAGESKKIKLAAGKYVFKETVAPEGFKVVSDITFSVDANGNVTTTDVQQTVNGKQVASAAGNKLTVINETKAPKSFDVVISKTDVAGKEIAGAKIEVWSTGDDAKKLESWTSVAGESKKIKLAAGKYVFKETVAPEGFKVVSDITFSVDANGNVTTTDVQQTVNGKQVASAAGNKLTVINETKAPKSFDVVISKTDVAGKEIAGAKIEVWSTGDDAKKLESWTSVAGESKKIKLAAGRYVFKETVAPEGFKVVSDITFSVDANGNVTTTDVQQTVNGKQVASAAGNKLTVINETEKTDVNPDTSSTSGSSAPSKPQAGKKPLATTGAQVGTLTLLAGALMAGGVVLVSRRKRS
;
A
#
# COMPACT_ATOMS: atom_id res chain seq x y z
N MET A 1 36.07 -23.67 2.06
CA MET A 1 36.57 -25.03 1.83
C MET A 1 36.17 -25.46 0.43
N ASP A 2 37.15 -25.31 -0.44
CA ASP A 2 37.52 -26.14 -1.60
C ASP A 2 36.56 -26.39 -2.78
N PHE A 3 37.07 -25.86 -3.90
CA PHE A 3 36.85 -26.15 -5.32
C PHE A 3 36.76 -27.66 -5.67
N HIS A 4 35.97 -27.99 -6.69
CA HIS A 4 36.54 -28.17 -8.05
C HIS A 4 35.52 -28.19 -9.21
N ARG A 5 35.95 -27.67 -10.37
CA ARG A 5 35.31 -27.81 -11.70
C ARG A 5 35.68 -29.18 -12.31
N THR A 6 34.78 -29.78 -13.10
CA THR A 6 34.91 -29.97 -14.57
C THR A 6 33.65 -30.58 -15.23
N LEU A 7 33.43 -30.25 -16.51
CA LEU A 7 32.38 -30.78 -17.43
C LEU A 7 32.97 -31.92 -18.33
N PRO A 8 32.33 -32.39 -19.42
CA PRO A 8 31.18 -33.31 -19.44
C PRO A 8 31.36 -34.49 -20.43
N GLN A 9 30.43 -35.46 -20.44
CA GLN A 9 29.76 -36.05 -21.63
C GLN A 9 29.28 -37.49 -21.42
N GLY A 10 28.05 -37.74 -21.88
CA GLY A 10 27.32 -39.01 -21.92
C GLY A 10 25.85 -38.70 -22.18
N SER A 11 25.07 -39.46 -22.95
CA SER A 11 25.38 -40.77 -23.54
C SER A 11 24.36 -41.18 -24.62
N VAL A 12 24.75 -42.15 -25.46
CA VAL A 12 23.89 -43.15 -26.12
C VAL A 12 22.78 -42.66 -27.08
N LEU A 13 23.00 -42.94 -28.37
CA LEU A 13 21.92 -43.34 -29.29
C LEU A 13 21.91 -44.86 -29.42
N LYS A 14 20.73 -45.48 -29.39
CA LYS A 14 20.57 -46.94 -29.38
C LYS A 14 20.70 -47.57 -30.76
N ARG A 15 21.15 -48.84 -30.75
CA ARG A 15 21.25 -49.77 -31.88
C ARG A 15 19.92 -49.95 -32.60
N LEU A 16 20.00 -50.16 -33.92
CA LEU A 16 19.32 -51.25 -34.60
C LEU A 16 20.31 -51.88 -35.58
N ASN A 17 20.20 -53.21 -35.75
CA ASN A 17 21.19 -54.06 -36.42
C ASN A 17 20.46 -55.02 -37.37
N SER A 18 21.22 -55.76 -38.18
CA SER A 18 20.83 -56.68 -39.27
C SER A 18 20.59 -55.99 -40.64
N GLY A 19 21.19 -56.47 -41.74
CA GLY A 19 22.20 -57.54 -41.81
C GLY A 19 22.91 -57.71 -43.15
N SER A 20 24.18 -58.11 -43.05
CA SER A 20 24.93 -59.04 -43.91
C SER A 20 24.78 -59.00 -45.44
N ALA A 21 25.83 -58.51 -46.13
CA ALA A 21 26.50 -59.26 -47.21
C ALA A 21 27.91 -58.69 -47.53
N PHE A 22 28.92 -59.56 -47.46
CA PHE A 22 30.27 -59.43 -48.06
C PHE A 22 30.19 -59.66 -49.61
N LEU A 23 31.17 -59.42 -50.50
CA LEU A 23 32.43 -58.64 -50.54
C LEU A 23 33.10 -58.88 -51.92
N ALA A 24 33.68 -57.85 -52.56
CA ALA A 24 34.64 -57.93 -53.71
C ALA A 24 34.07 -58.50 -55.07
N LEU A 25 34.74 -58.44 -56.24
CA LEU A 25 36.16 -58.19 -56.60
C LEU A 25 36.33 -57.71 -58.08
N PHE A 26 37.16 -56.67 -58.32
CA PHE A 26 38.03 -56.34 -59.48
C PHE A 26 37.55 -56.10 -60.96
N VAL A 27 37.84 -54.87 -61.44
CA VAL A 27 38.68 -54.47 -62.62
C VAL A 27 38.58 -55.20 -63.97
N VAL A 28 38.19 -54.46 -65.03
CA VAL A 28 38.85 -54.41 -66.38
C VAL A 28 38.79 -52.95 -66.91
N LEU A 29 39.69 -52.60 -67.84
CA LEU A 29 40.16 -51.24 -68.19
C LEU A 29 39.86 -50.83 -69.66
N ALA A 30 39.50 -49.56 -69.87
CA ALA A 30 39.63 -48.70 -71.08
C ALA A 30 38.90 -49.01 -72.42
N MET A 31 38.72 -47.91 -73.18
CA MET A 31 38.13 -47.69 -74.54
C MET A 31 36.69 -47.15 -74.55
N VAL A 32 36.34 -46.02 -75.19
CA VAL A 32 37.11 -44.95 -75.90
C VAL A 32 36.36 -43.61 -75.71
N LEU A 33 37.09 -42.50 -75.54
CA LEU A 33 36.55 -41.13 -75.67
C LEU A 33 36.51 -40.67 -77.13
N SER A 34 35.38 -40.16 -77.59
CA SER A 34 35.17 -39.16 -78.68
C SER A 34 33.66 -38.94 -78.80
N THR A 35 33.09 -37.74 -78.87
CA THR A 35 33.58 -36.53 -79.55
C THR A 35 33.28 -35.22 -78.80
N ALA A 36 34.17 -34.23 -79.00
CA ALA A 36 33.91 -32.78 -78.90
C ALA A 36 33.52 -32.18 -77.54
N VAL A 37 34.49 -32.13 -76.62
CA VAL A 37 34.67 -30.91 -75.82
C VAL A 37 35.29 -29.86 -76.74
N ALA A 38 34.53 -28.83 -77.10
CA ALA A 38 35.08 -27.64 -77.76
C ALA A 38 35.70 -26.73 -76.71
N ALA A 39 36.94 -27.05 -76.30
CA ALA A 39 37.77 -26.10 -75.58
C ALA A 39 38.34 -25.09 -76.58
N TRP A 40 38.01 -23.81 -76.41
CA TRP A 40 38.77 -22.70 -76.97
C TRP A 40 39.32 -21.88 -75.81
N ALA A 41 40.63 -21.99 -75.60
CA ALA A 41 41.40 -21.07 -74.79
C ALA A 41 42.23 -20.17 -75.71
N GLN A 42 42.54 -18.96 -75.22
CA GLN A 42 43.20 -17.85 -75.92
C GLN A 42 42.39 -17.12 -77.01
N ASP A 43 41.78 -16.02 -76.57
CA ASP A 43 42.23 -14.67 -76.95
C ASP A 43 42.26 -14.31 -78.45
N ASP A 44 41.10 -14.44 -79.09
CA ASP A 44 40.67 -13.37 -80.01
C ASP A 44 39.69 -12.47 -79.25
N LYS A 45 40.12 -11.25 -78.91
CA LYS A 45 39.30 -10.26 -78.17
C LYS A 45 37.98 -10.01 -78.90
N GLN A 46 36.91 -10.63 -78.39
CA GLN A 46 35.55 -10.56 -78.93
C GLN A 46 35.19 -9.11 -79.28
N VAL A 47 34.90 -8.88 -80.56
CA VAL A 47 34.54 -7.56 -81.07
C VAL A 47 33.06 -7.33 -80.85
N PHE A 48 32.72 -6.15 -80.35
CA PHE A 48 31.36 -5.68 -80.10
C PHE A 48 31.03 -4.55 -81.07
N GLU A 49 29.79 -4.49 -81.55
CA GLU A 49 29.25 -3.33 -82.24
C GLU A 49 28.54 -2.43 -81.23
N GLY A 50 28.72 -1.11 -81.32
CA GLY A 50 28.01 -0.13 -80.50
C GLY A 50 27.10 0.76 -81.34
N SER A 51 25.94 1.13 -80.78
CA SER A 51 24.93 1.97 -81.44
C SER A 51 24.21 2.84 -80.41
N MET A 52 23.71 4.01 -80.79
CA MET A 52 22.55 4.60 -80.11
C MET A 52 21.27 3.88 -80.59
N THR A 53 20.24 3.79 -79.74
CA THR A 53 18.97 3.11 -80.12
C THR A 53 18.23 3.88 -81.19
N GLU A 54 18.20 5.21 -81.08
CA GLU A 54 17.53 6.11 -82.02
C GLU A 54 18.35 7.39 -82.24
N HIS A 55 18.17 8.04 -83.39
CA HIS A 55 18.94 9.22 -83.78
C HIS A 55 18.74 10.39 -82.79
N GLY A 56 19.85 10.87 -82.20
CA GLY A 56 19.85 11.96 -81.22
C GLY A 56 19.55 11.54 -79.78
N SER A 57 19.28 10.25 -79.54
CA SER A 57 19.05 9.73 -78.18
C SER A 57 20.34 9.68 -77.34
N ASN A 58 20.20 9.79 -76.01
CA ASN A 58 21.28 9.54 -75.04
C ASN A 58 21.33 8.05 -74.62
N HIS A 59 20.92 7.15 -75.52
CA HIS A 59 20.56 5.77 -75.21
C HIS A 59 21.45 4.81 -76.00
N PHE A 60 22.53 4.35 -75.39
CA PHE A 60 23.54 3.53 -76.08
C PHE A 60 23.38 2.04 -75.75
N GLN A 61 23.84 1.20 -76.67
CA GLN A 61 23.78 -0.25 -76.57
C GLN A 61 24.95 -0.89 -77.31
N VAL A 62 25.29 -2.12 -76.91
CA VAL A 62 26.36 -2.93 -77.50
C VAL A 62 25.89 -4.36 -77.75
N ARG A 63 26.46 -5.05 -78.72
CA ARG A 63 26.27 -6.50 -78.95
C ARG A 63 27.54 -7.15 -79.50
N PRO A 64 27.72 -8.47 -79.40
CA PRO A 64 28.78 -9.17 -80.14
C PRO A 64 28.62 -9.01 -81.66
N GLN A 65 29.71 -8.72 -82.37
CA GLN A 65 29.71 -8.56 -83.84
C GLN A 65 29.29 -9.84 -84.58
N GLN A 66 29.58 -11.01 -84.00
CA GLN A 66 29.24 -12.32 -84.57
C GLN A 66 27.75 -12.70 -84.43
N GLY A 67 26.92 -11.80 -83.90
CA GLY A 67 25.52 -12.05 -83.55
C GLY A 67 25.32 -12.27 -82.06
N GLY A 68 24.20 -11.76 -81.55
CA GLY A 68 23.84 -11.73 -80.13
C GLY A 68 22.92 -10.54 -79.85
N ASP A 69 22.29 -10.55 -78.69
CA ASP A 69 21.34 -9.52 -78.27
C ASP A 69 22.01 -8.16 -77.97
N TRP A 70 21.22 -7.09 -78.07
CA TRP A 70 21.64 -5.75 -77.71
C TRP A 70 21.53 -5.54 -76.20
N GLU A 71 22.66 -5.33 -75.54
CA GLU A 71 22.76 -4.95 -74.13
C GLU A 71 22.81 -3.42 -73.99
N PRO A 72 22.13 -2.81 -73.00
CA PRO A 72 22.33 -1.40 -72.69
C PRO A 72 23.79 -1.10 -72.31
N ALA A 73 24.29 0.04 -72.76
CA ALA A 73 25.61 0.54 -72.43
C ALA A 73 25.59 2.06 -72.22
N TYR A 74 26.62 2.58 -71.55
CA TYR A 74 26.66 3.98 -71.15
C TYR A 74 27.96 4.67 -71.58
N CYS A 75 27.81 5.79 -72.27
CA CYS A 75 28.90 6.65 -72.71
C CYS A 75 29.63 7.27 -71.50
N MET A 76 30.97 7.17 -71.45
CA MET A 76 31.79 7.62 -70.30
C MET A 76 32.63 8.89 -70.53
N ASN A 77 32.61 9.48 -71.74
CA ASN A 77 33.55 10.54 -72.13
C ASN A 77 32.88 11.57 -73.04
N VAL A 78 32.09 12.47 -72.46
CA VAL A 78 31.14 13.34 -73.19
C VAL A 78 31.76 14.11 -74.37
N HIS A 79 33.06 14.43 -74.31
CA HIS A 79 33.83 15.18 -75.30
C HIS A 79 34.30 14.36 -76.52
N ARG A 80 33.98 13.06 -76.59
CA ARG A 80 34.29 12.14 -77.69
C ARG A 80 33.04 11.80 -78.50
N ALA A 81 33.20 11.25 -79.72
CA ALA A 81 32.07 10.89 -80.56
C ALA A 81 31.19 9.81 -79.93
N ARG A 82 29.87 10.03 -79.91
CA ARG A 82 28.88 9.03 -79.46
C ARG A 82 28.58 8.04 -80.60
N PRO A 83 28.37 6.74 -80.34
CA PRO A 83 28.00 5.78 -81.39
C PRO A 83 26.78 6.22 -82.21
N THR A 84 26.80 5.96 -83.52
CA THR A 84 25.73 6.32 -84.47
C THR A 84 24.45 5.50 -84.28
N ALA A 85 23.35 5.93 -84.91
CA ALA A 85 22.05 5.28 -84.78
C ALA A 85 21.94 4.01 -85.64
N LEU A 86 21.02 3.13 -85.25
CA LEU A 86 20.70 1.94 -86.01
C LEU A 86 20.03 2.31 -87.34
N GLY A 87 20.74 2.12 -88.45
CA GLY A 87 20.20 2.21 -89.82
C GLY A 87 20.79 3.30 -90.72
N GLN A 88 21.28 4.42 -90.17
CA GLN A 88 22.04 5.48 -90.86
C GLN A 88 22.98 6.15 -89.83
N GLU A 89 24.19 6.62 -90.15
CA GLU A 89 24.72 7.12 -91.42
C GLU A 89 26.26 6.89 -91.49
N GLY A 90 26.84 6.80 -92.70
CA GLY A 90 28.29 6.65 -92.92
C GLY A 90 28.71 5.29 -93.51
N ALA A 91 29.56 5.31 -94.55
CA ALA A 91 29.85 4.16 -95.43
C ALA A 91 30.77 3.06 -94.84
N GLY A 92 30.81 2.90 -93.52
CA GLY A 92 31.70 1.96 -92.80
C GLY A 92 31.03 0.98 -91.84
N GLY A 93 29.72 1.09 -91.61
CA GLY A 93 28.98 0.28 -90.61
C GLY A 93 29.00 0.88 -89.20
N LEU A 94 28.70 0.07 -88.19
CA LEU A 94 28.67 0.51 -86.79
C LEU A 94 30.09 0.59 -86.19
N PRO A 95 30.35 1.53 -85.26
CA PRO A 95 31.62 1.58 -84.53
C PRO A 95 31.79 0.31 -83.69
N GLN A 96 33.01 -0.23 -83.70
CA GLN A 96 33.37 -1.47 -83.01
C GLN A 96 34.22 -1.20 -81.77
N PHE A 97 34.09 -2.10 -80.81
CA PHE A 97 34.69 -2.02 -79.50
C PHE A 97 35.27 -3.38 -79.07
N LYS A 98 36.22 -3.35 -78.14
CA LYS A 98 36.74 -4.52 -77.43
C LYS A 98 36.61 -4.31 -75.92
N LYS A 99 36.31 -5.37 -75.17
CA LYS A 99 36.32 -5.32 -73.70
C LYS A 99 37.73 -4.99 -73.19
N SER A 100 37.82 -4.18 -72.14
CA SER A 100 39.05 -3.91 -71.41
C SER A 100 39.56 -5.14 -70.67
N ASP A 101 40.87 -5.32 -70.63
CA ASP A 101 41.53 -6.46 -69.96
C ASP A 101 41.54 -6.32 -68.43
N ASP A 102 41.51 -5.07 -67.93
CA ASP A 102 41.40 -4.75 -66.51
C ASP A 102 40.37 -3.61 -66.30
N PRO A 103 39.15 -3.93 -65.86
CA PRO A 103 38.14 -2.93 -65.50
C PRO A 103 38.13 -2.56 -64.00
N SER A 104 39.12 -3.01 -63.20
CA SER A 104 39.13 -2.81 -61.74
C SER A 104 39.12 -1.34 -61.30
N ASN A 105 39.63 -0.44 -62.15
CA ASN A 105 39.60 1.00 -61.94
C ASN A 105 38.94 1.73 -63.12
N LEU A 106 37.61 1.88 -63.06
CA LEU A 106 36.83 2.57 -64.09
C LEU A 106 37.32 4.02 -64.36
N GLY A 107 37.93 4.66 -63.35
CA GLY A 107 38.45 6.02 -63.43
C GLY A 107 39.66 6.24 -64.35
N ILE A 108 40.23 5.18 -64.96
CA ILE A 108 41.28 5.32 -65.98
C ILE A 108 40.70 5.51 -67.39
N PHE A 109 39.42 5.17 -67.59
CA PHE A 109 38.71 5.29 -68.86
C PHE A 109 37.92 6.60 -68.97
N THR A 110 38.00 7.47 -67.95
CA THR A 110 37.28 8.75 -67.81
C THR A 110 38.26 9.93 -67.86
N GLU A 111 37.77 11.13 -68.17
CA GLU A 111 38.64 12.31 -68.23
C GLU A 111 39.00 12.84 -66.82
N LYS A 112 38.08 12.72 -65.86
CA LYS A 112 38.38 12.89 -64.43
C LYS A 112 38.93 11.59 -63.84
N LYS A 113 40.02 11.72 -63.07
CA LYS A 113 40.64 10.61 -62.32
C LYS A 113 40.39 10.79 -60.82
N GLY A 114 40.00 9.73 -60.12
CA GLY A 114 39.83 9.74 -58.66
C GLY A 114 39.51 8.36 -58.10
N ALA A 115 40.08 8.03 -56.93
CA ALA A 115 39.97 6.70 -56.33
C ALA A 115 38.53 6.27 -56.00
N GLU A 116 37.65 7.23 -55.69
CA GLU A 116 36.24 6.98 -55.39
C GLU A 116 35.34 6.86 -56.63
N LEU A 117 35.81 7.27 -57.83
CA LEU A 117 34.96 7.34 -59.02
C LEU A 117 34.42 5.96 -59.42
N THR A 118 35.25 4.93 -59.32
CA THR A 118 34.84 3.52 -59.54
C THR A 118 33.69 3.12 -58.61
N GLN A 119 33.78 3.41 -57.31
CA GLN A 119 32.72 3.08 -56.35
C GLN A 119 31.43 3.84 -56.62
N LYS A 120 31.53 5.13 -56.99
CA LYS A 120 30.39 5.97 -57.35
C LYS A 120 29.69 5.47 -58.62
N LEU A 121 30.45 5.10 -59.66
CA LEU A 121 29.91 4.51 -60.88
C LEU A 121 29.24 3.15 -60.63
N LEU A 122 29.84 2.28 -59.80
CA LEU A 122 29.21 1.01 -59.42
C LEU A 122 27.92 1.22 -58.63
N ALA A 123 27.90 2.09 -57.63
CA ALA A 123 26.69 2.37 -56.84
C ALA A 123 25.57 3.01 -57.69
N LEU A 124 25.93 3.96 -58.56
CA LEU A 124 25.04 4.57 -59.55
C LEU A 124 24.44 3.51 -60.48
N MET A 125 25.27 2.67 -61.09
CA MET A 125 24.82 1.68 -62.07
C MET A 125 23.96 0.56 -61.45
N TRP A 126 24.12 0.31 -60.15
CA TRP A 126 23.31 -0.68 -59.41
C TRP A 126 21.88 -0.18 -59.16
N VAL A 127 21.68 1.14 -58.96
CA VAL A 127 20.34 1.75 -58.85
C VAL A 127 19.81 2.28 -60.19
N GLY A 128 20.68 2.49 -61.16
CA GLY A 128 20.36 2.95 -62.51
C GLY A 128 19.80 1.84 -63.40
N TYR A 129 19.46 2.21 -64.64
CA TYR A 129 18.92 1.26 -65.61
C TYR A 129 20.02 0.29 -66.12
N PRO A 130 19.73 -1.01 -66.37
CA PRO A 130 18.48 -1.74 -66.15
C PRO A 130 18.34 -2.35 -64.74
N ASN A 131 19.32 -2.14 -63.85
CA ASN A 131 19.40 -2.84 -62.57
C ASN A 131 18.29 -2.41 -61.56
N ASP A 132 17.96 -1.11 -61.48
CA ASP A 132 16.82 -0.60 -60.70
C ASP A 132 16.75 -1.15 -59.25
N ALA A 133 17.87 -1.18 -58.52
CA ALA A 133 17.91 -1.72 -57.15
C ALA A 133 17.03 -0.98 -56.12
N THR A 134 16.48 0.18 -56.48
CA THR A 134 15.46 0.91 -55.69
C THR A 134 14.04 0.47 -56.01
N GLY A 135 13.81 -0.18 -57.16
CA GLY A 135 12.49 -0.59 -57.65
C GLY A 135 11.65 0.56 -58.22
N ALA A 136 12.28 1.65 -58.65
CA ALA A 136 11.58 2.84 -59.15
C ALA A 136 10.81 2.56 -60.45
N ILE A 137 11.33 1.70 -61.34
CA ILE A 137 10.57 1.26 -62.51
C ILE A 137 9.49 0.27 -62.08
N LYS A 138 9.82 -0.67 -61.17
CA LYS A 138 8.83 -1.66 -60.68
C LYS A 138 7.59 -1.01 -60.07
N ASN A 139 7.77 0.06 -59.32
CA ASN A 139 6.72 0.74 -58.58
C ASN A 139 5.99 1.82 -59.41
N GLY A 140 6.40 2.04 -60.67
CA GLY A 140 5.81 3.03 -61.57
C GLY A 140 6.25 4.47 -61.33
N ASP A 141 7.28 4.69 -60.50
CA ASP A 141 7.85 6.02 -60.22
C ASP A 141 8.66 6.59 -61.39
N LEU A 142 9.28 5.74 -62.21
CA LEU A 142 10.03 6.13 -63.41
C LEU A 142 9.78 5.13 -64.54
N THR A 143 9.68 5.63 -65.78
CA THR A 143 9.83 4.78 -66.98
C THR A 143 11.29 4.37 -67.15
N LYS A 144 11.55 3.35 -67.98
CA LYS A 144 12.92 2.99 -68.34
C LYS A 144 13.67 4.10 -69.03
N GLU A 145 13.01 4.85 -69.92
CA GLU A 145 13.61 6.01 -70.57
C GLU A 145 14.05 7.05 -69.54
N GLN A 146 13.18 7.37 -68.57
CA GLN A 146 13.47 8.28 -67.47
C GLN A 146 14.69 7.81 -66.66
N LEU A 147 14.68 6.57 -66.15
CA LEU A 147 15.80 6.06 -65.36
C LEU A 147 17.09 5.96 -66.20
N ARG A 148 17.01 5.59 -67.48
CA ARG A 148 18.16 5.53 -68.40
C ARG A 148 18.74 6.92 -68.71
N ASN A 149 17.89 7.92 -68.89
CA ASN A 149 18.28 9.32 -69.05
C ASN A 149 18.96 9.86 -67.78
N ALA A 150 18.41 9.58 -66.59
CA ALA A 150 19.06 9.92 -65.33
C ALA A 150 20.44 9.24 -65.20
N THR A 151 20.52 7.94 -65.50
CA THR A 151 21.74 7.12 -65.43
C THR A 151 22.84 7.68 -66.35
N GLN A 152 22.53 7.94 -67.64
CA GLN A 152 23.52 8.44 -68.60
C GLN A 152 23.99 9.87 -68.27
N ASN A 153 23.08 10.77 -67.88
CA ASN A 153 23.46 12.13 -67.49
C ASN A 153 24.29 12.12 -66.19
N ALA A 154 23.96 11.28 -65.21
CA ALA A 154 24.72 11.16 -63.97
C ALA A 154 26.13 10.60 -64.19
N ILE A 155 26.31 9.66 -65.14
CA ILE A 155 27.63 9.19 -65.57
C ILE A 155 28.44 10.36 -66.14
N TRP A 156 27.97 11.05 -67.18
CA TRP A 156 28.68 12.20 -67.76
C TRP A 156 28.99 13.31 -66.73
N ARG A 157 28.11 13.51 -65.74
CA ARG A 157 28.35 14.47 -64.65
C ARG A 157 29.50 14.04 -63.73
N LEU A 158 29.63 12.76 -63.44
CA LEU A 158 30.71 12.21 -62.63
C LEU A 158 32.04 12.05 -63.41
N THR A 159 31.99 11.60 -64.66
CA THR A 159 33.17 11.29 -65.49
C THR A 159 33.84 12.53 -66.09
N ASP A 160 33.04 13.49 -66.55
CA ASP A 160 33.51 14.65 -67.31
C ASP A 160 33.04 15.98 -66.67
N GLY A 161 31.92 15.98 -65.95
CA GLY A 161 31.35 17.18 -65.32
C GLY A 161 30.23 17.85 -66.09
N TYR A 162 29.85 17.31 -67.24
CA TYR A 162 28.71 17.79 -68.03
C TYR A 162 27.42 17.72 -67.21
N ASP A 163 26.65 18.82 -67.21
CA ASP A 163 25.40 18.90 -66.47
C ASP A 163 24.21 18.92 -67.45
N GLY A 164 23.63 17.74 -67.66
CA GLY A 164 22.44 17.55 -68.48
C GLY A 164 21.13 17.69 -67.71
N ALA A 165 21.13 18.18 -66.46
CA ALA A 165 19.94 18.21 -65.61
C ALA A 165 18.73 18.98 -66.19
N SER A 166 18.96 19.93 -67.11
CA SER A 166 17.95 20.89 -67.59
C SER A 166 16.79 20.29 -68.38
N HIS A 167 16.93 19.08 -68.92
CA HIS A 167 15.88 18.38 -69.67
C HIS A 167 15.24 17.21 -68.91
N LEU A 168 15.62 17.00 -67.64
CA LEU A 168 15.05 15.95 -66.80
C LEU A 168 13.78 16.43 -66.12
N ASP A 169 12.71 15.63 -66.17
CA ASP A 169 11.47 15.90 -65.43
C ASP A 169 11.67 15.78 -63.90
N ARG A 170 10.62 16.08 -63.14
CA ARG A 170 10.67 16.22 -61.68
C ARG A 170 11.30 15.03 -60.96
N ASP A 171 10.89 13.81 -61.27
CA ASP A 171 11.34 12.63 -60.54
C ASP A 171 12.61 12.02 -61.17
N THR A 172 12.78 12.15 -62.48
CA THR A 172 14.04 11.86 -63.16
C THR A 172 15.19 12.73 -62.61
N LEU A 173 14.91 14.01 -62.34
CA LEU A 173 15.86 14.95 -61.74
C LEU A 173 16.19 14.59 -60.28
N LYS A 174 15.23 14.08 -59.49
CA LYS A 174 15.50 13.55 -58.13
C LYS A 174 16.44 12.34 -58.19
N ALA A 175 16.14 11.36 -59.04
CA ALA A 175 16.98 10.19 -59.21
C ALA A 175 18.41 10.58 -59.66
N TYR A 176 18.54 11.49 -60.62
CA TYR A 176 19.83 12.07 -61.04
C TYR A 176 20.59 12.72 -59.87
N LYS A 177 19.93 13.58 -59.06
CA LYS A 177 20.55 14.22 -57.90
C LYS A 177 21.10 13.22 -56.88
N VAL A 178 20.39 12.12 -56.64
CA VAL A 178 20.88 11.03 -55.77
C VAL A 178 22.06 10.31 -56.41
N MET A 179 21.98 9.97 -57.70
CA MET A 179 23.05 9.28 -58.43
C MET A 179 24.38 10.06 -58.44
N ILE A 180 24.34 11.39 -58.52
CA ILE A 180 25.54 12.24 -58.48
C ILE A 180 25.99 12.63 -57.06
N GLY A 181 25.29 12.18 -56.02
CA GLY A 181 25.58 12.49 -54.62
C GLY A 181 25.21 13.92 -54.17
N GLN A 182 24.28 14.59 -54.86
CA GLN A 182 23.75 15.90 -54.46
C GLN A 182 22.63 15.78 -53.40
N SER A 183 21.92 14.65 -53.36
CA SER A 183 20.95 14.29 -52.31
C SER A 183 21.30 12.88 -51.78
N GLU A 184 21.20 12.64 -50.46
CA GLU A 184 21.41 11.29 -49.90
C GLU A 184 20.28 10.32 -50.27
N SER A 185 19.05 10.81 -50.26
CA SER A 185 17.86 10.09 -50.74
C SER A 185 16.76 11.07 -51.13
N GLU A 186 15.88 10.66 -52.03
CA GLU A 186 14.71 11.42 -52.50
C GLU A 186 13.48 10.50 -52.54
N THR A 187 12.28 11.03 -52.28
CA THR A 187 11.02 10.27 -52.46
C THR A 187 10.37 10.65 -53.78
N LEU A 188 10.12 9.65 -54.62
CA LEU A 188 9.47 9.80 -55.93
C LEU A 188 7.93 9.80 -55.80
N SER A 189 7.19 10.17 -56.85
CA SER A 189 5.76 10.55 -56.76
C SER A 189 4.80 9.44 -56.34
N PHE A 190 5.14 8.16 -56.53
CA PHE A 190 4.38 6.99 -56.08
C PHE A 190 4.97 6.35 -54.80
N GLY A 191 5.97 7.01 -54.19
CA GLY A 191 6.45 6.70 -52.84
C GLY A 191 7.74 5.88 -52.77
N THR A 192 8.36 5.54 -53.90
CA THR A 192 9.70 4.91 -53.85
C THR A 192 10.71 5.86 -53.23
N LYS A 193 11.39 5.38 -52.17
CA LYS A 193 12.58 6.03 -51.62
C LYS A 193 13.78 5.71 -52.51
N PHE A 194 14.17 6.65 -53.35
CA PHE A 194 15.34 6.54 -54.21
C PHE A 194 16.60 6.92 -53.42
N GLU A 195 17.50 5.96 -53.22
CA GLU A 195 18.76 6.11 -52.48
C GLU A 195 19.81 5.18 -53.08
N LEU A 196 21.10 5.55 -53.03
CA LEU A 196 22.17 4.66 -53.45
C LEU A 196 22.17 3.39 -52.59
N LYS A 197 22.32 2.22 -53.22
CA LYS A 197 22.31 0.91 -52.57
C LYS A 197 23.71 0.30 -52.56
N SER A 198 23.99 -0.55 -51.56
CA SER A 198 25.23 -1.31 -51.52
C SER A 198 25.31 -2.30 -52.67
N VAL A 199 26.46 -2.28 -53.36
CA VAL A 199 26.81 -3.24 -54.42
C VAL A 199 27.49 -4.45 -53.76
N PRO A 200 27.23 -5.70 -54.21
CA PRO A 200 27.90 -6.88 -53.66
C PRO A 200 29.43 -6.79 -53.77
N GLU A 201 30.15 -7.32 -52.78
CA GLU A 201 31.61 -7.27 -52.75
C GLU A 201 32.23 -8.04 -53.93
N GLY A 202 33.22 -7.44 -54.60
CA GLY A 202 33.86 -8.02 -55.78
C GLY A 202 33.05 -7.92 -57.08
N SER A 203 31.94 -7.18 -57.09
CA SER A 203 31.20 -6.87 -58.33
C SER A 203 31.99 -5.91 -59.22
N ARG A 204 31.93 -6.12 -60.54
CA ARG A 204 32.52 -5.22 -61.54
C ARG A 204 31.62 -5.01 -62.75
N LEU A 205 31.91 -3.95 -63.50
CA LEU A 205 31.35 -3.66 -64.82
C LEU A 205 32.48 -3.72 -65.85
N ASN A 206 32.17 -4.15 -67.07
CA ASN A 206 33.14 -4.15 -68.16
C ASN A 206 33.13 -2.80 -68.87
N VAL A 207 34.27 -2.42 -69.46
CA VAL A 207 34.39 -1.22 -70.31
C VAL A 207 34.72 -1.66 -71.72
N TYR A 208 33.97 -1.15 -72.69
CA TYR A 208 34.15 -1.37 -74.12
C TYR A 208 34.93 -0.18 -74.70
N LEU A 209 36.13 -0.47 -75.20
CA LEU A 209 37.08 0.50 -75.75
C LEU A 209 37.00 0.49 -77.29
N PRO A 210 36.93 1.66 -77.96
CA PRO A 210 36.74 1.71 -79.41
C PRO A 210 37.96 1.20 -80.18
N THR A 211 37.71 0.45 -81.25
CA THR A 211 38.74 -0.06 -82.17
C THR A 211 39.05 0.89 -83.33
N ASN A 212 38.23 1.93 -83.51
CA ASN A 212 38.30 2.89 -84.63
C ASN A 212 38.22 2.24 -86.02
N ASN A 213 37.46 1.14 -86.15
CA ASN A 213 37.11 0.53 -87.45
C ASN A 213 36.38 1.50 -88.40
N VAL A 214 35.61 2.42 -87.84
CA VAL A 214 34.96 3.54 -88.53
C VAL A 214 35.52 4.82 -87.92
N THR A 215 35.93 5.76 -88.77
CA THR A 215 36.38 7.09 -88.33
C THR A 215 35.21 7.84 -87.69
N PRO A 216 35.37 8.44 -86.50
CA PRO A 216 34.35 9.34 -85.93
C PRO A 216 34.13 10.60 -86.81
N PRO A 217 33.06 11.36 -86.58
CA PRO A 217 32.87 12.67 -87.20
C PRO A 217 34.08 13.58 -87.00
N ALA A 218 34.37 14.44 -87.98
CA ALA A 218 35.65 15.17 -88.11
C ALA A 218 36.00 16.07 -86.92
N GLU A 219 35.00 16.50 -86.14
CA GLU A 219 35.13 17.28 -84.92
C GLU A 219 35.58 16.45 -83.68
N TYR A 220 35.68 15.12 -83.79
CA TYR A 220 36.12 14.20 -82.73
C TYR A 220 37.31 13.34 -83.15
N THR A 221 38.21 13.06 -82.21
CA THR A 221 39.43 12.26 -82.46
C THR A 221 39.26 10.75 -82.23
N GLN A 222 38.19 10.34 -81.54
CA GLN A 222 37.86 8.96 -81.21
C GLN A 222 36.41 8.86 -80.71
N TRP A 223 35.85 7.65 -80.66
CA TRP A 223 34.55 7.38 -80.03
C TRP A 223 34.64 7.36 -78.48
N GLN A 224 33.50 7.49 -77.79
CA GLN A 224 33.45 7.38 -76.31
C GLN A 224 33.72 5.93 -75.87
N ASN A 225 34.31 5.74 -74.68
CA ASN A 225 34.28 4.43 -74.03
C ASN A 225 32.85 4.14 -73.56
N LEU A 226 32.41 2.88 -73.66
CA LEU A 226 31.08 2.45 -73.22
C LEU A 226 31.19 1.54 -71.98
N LEU A 227 30.52 1.90 -70.89
CA LEU A 227 30.37 1.07 -69.70
C LEU A 227 29.25 0.03 -69.92
N SER A 228 29.48 -1.23 -69.55
CA SER A 228 28.43 -2.26 -69.57
C SER A 228 27.35 -1.95 -68.54
N SER A 229 26.10 -2.38 -68.79
CA SER A 229 25.05 -2.30 -67.79
C SER A 229 24.94 -3.54 -66.90
N GLN A 230 25.42 -4.69 -67.40
CA GLN A 230 25.48 -5.95 -66.67
C GLN A 230 26.66 -5.96 -65.70
N PHE A 231 26.37 -6.20 -64.41
CA PHE A 231 27.40 -6.52 -63.42
C PHE A 231 27.81 -7.99 -63.54
N VAL A 232 29.09 -8.27 -63.26
CA VAL A 232 29.61 -9.62 -63.07
C VAL A 232 30.37 -9.75 -61.75
N ASP A 233 30.42 -10.96 -61.21
CA ASP A 233 31.21 -11.30 -60.03
C ASP A 233 32.71 -11.49 -60.34
N LYS A 234 33.47 -11.87 -59.31
CA LYS A 234 34.91 -12.19 -59.41
C LYS A 234 35.24 -13.38 -60.35
N ASN A 235 34.25 -14.12 -60.84
CA ASN A 235 34.37 -15.28 -61.72
C ASN A 235 33.68 -15.05 -63.09
N ASP A 236 33.48 -13.80 -63.50
CA ASP A 236 32.76 -13.39 -64.73
C ASP A 236 31.27 -13.79 -64.79
N LYS A 237 30.64 -14.17 -63.67
CA LYS A 237 29.22 -14.56 -63.67
C LYS A 237 28.30 -13.34 -63.55
N PRO A 238 27.27 -13.19 -64.40
CA PRO A 238 26.28 -12.13 -64.29
C PRO A 238 25.60 -12.09 -62.92
N ILE A 239 25.44 -10.87 -62.38
CA ILE A 239 24.73 -10.58 -61.13
C ILE A 239 23.84 -9.35 -61.29
N SER A 240 22.69 -9.34 -60.61
CA SER A 240 21.70 -8.25 -60.64
C SER A 240 20.95 -8.18 -59.30
N PRO A 241 20.40 -7.01 -58.91
CA PRO A 241 19.63 -6.86 -57.68
C PRO A 241 18.26 -7.57 -57.74
N LYS A 242 17.71 -7.91 -56.57
CA LYS A 242 16.30 -8.32 -56.42
C LYS A 242 15.50 -7.11 -55.91
N PRO A 243 14.27 -6.86 -56.40
CA PRO A 243 13.37 -7.83 -57.03
C PRO A 243 13.20 -7.70 -58.56
N ASN A 244 14.06 -6.93 -59.26
CA ASN A 244 13.96 -6.73 -60.70
C ASN A 244 15.06 -7.48 -61.47
N ASN A 245 14.68 -8.59 -62.09
CA ASN A 245 15.13 -8.92 -63.43
C ASN A 245 13.89 -9.00 -64.32
N PRO A 246 13.57 -7.95 -65.11
CA PRO A 246 12.46 -8.02 -66.06
C PRO A 246 12.84 -8.85 -67.31
N ASN A 247 14.03 -8.64 -67.86
CA ASN A 247 14.39 -9.04 -69.21
C ASN A 247 15.83 -9.58 -69.29
N GLU A 248 16.01 -10.90 -69.37
CA GLU A 248 17.02 -11.45 -70.29
C GLU A 248 16.44 -11.31 -71.71
N PRO A 249 17.02 -10.50 -72.62
CA PRO A 249 16.69 -10.62 -74.03
C PRO A 249 17.28 -11.93 -74.57
N GLY A 250 16.50 -12.64 -75.39
CA GLY A 250 16.94 -13.88 -76.03
C GLY A 250 15.91 -14.50 -76.98
N ASP A 251 14.62 -14.17 -76.84
CA ASP A 251 13.56 -14.61 -77.76
C ASP A 251 12.51 -13.53 -78.11
N GLY A 252 12.59 -12.34 -77.51
CA GLY A 252 11.67 -11.23 -77.79
C GLY A 252 10.31 -11.33 -77.09
N GLU A 253 10.18 -12.19 -76.07
CA GLU A 253 8.97 -12.33 -75.26
C GLU A 253 9.21 -12.09 -73.75
N PHE A 254 8.23 -11.52 -73.07
CA PHE A 254 8.26 -11.22 -71.64
C PHE A 254 7.28 -12.10 -70.86
N LYS A 255 7.66 -12.47 -69.63
CA LYS A 255 6.86 -13.33 -68.75
C LYS A 255 5.76 -12.51 -68.06
N VAL A 256 4.51 -12.77 -68.40
CA VAL A 256 3.33 -12.16 -67.77
C VAL A 256 2.55 -13.22 -67.01
N ASN A 257 2.26 -12.99 -65.73
CA ASN A 257 1.49 -13.92 -64.90
C ASN A 257 0.00 -13.60 -64.97
N PHE A 258 -0.83 -14.61 -65.19
CA PHE A 258 -2.30 -14.49 -65.22
C PHE A 258 -2.93 -15.33 -64.11
N GLY A 259 -3.55 -14.67 -63.13
CA GLY A 259 -4.24 -15.31 -62.02
C GLY A 259 -5.75 -15.26 -62.19
N LYS A 260 -6.43 -16.41 -62.19
CA LYS A 260 -7.89 -16.48 -62.11
C LYS A 260 -8.32 -16.61 -60.66
N LEU A 261 -9.14 -15.69 -60.15
CA LEU A 261 -9.55 -15.68 -58.74
C LEU A 261 -11.06 -15.52 -58.55
N ASP A 262 -11.53 -15.84 -57.35
CA ASP A 262 -12.85 -15.47 -56.83
C ASP A 262 -12.85 -14.00 -56.37
N LYS A 263 -13.95 -13.29 -56.62
CA LYS A 263 -14.04 -11.84 -56.38
C LYS A 263 -14.05 -11.47 -54.89
N ASP A 264 -14.59 -12.32 -54.01
CA ASP A 264 -14.77 -12.02 -52.59
C ASP A 264 -13.59 -12.52 -51.73
N THR A 265 -13.26 -13.81 -51.87
CA THR A 265 -12.24 -14.53 -51.10
C THR A 265 -10.82 -14.28 -51.58
N LYS A 266 -10.65 -13.80 -52.82
CA LYS A 266 -9.35 -13.58 -53.49
C LYS A 266 -8.46 -14.82 -53.58
N THR A 267 -9.05 -16.02 -53.54
CA THR A 267 -8.35 -17.29 -53.78
C THR A 267 -8.35 -17.66 -55.27
N PHE A 268 -7.39 -18.47 -55.71
CA PHE A 268 -7.34 -18.95 -57.10
C PHE A 268 -8.49 -19.91 -57.42
N VAL A 269 -8.96 -19.88 -58.66
CA VAL A 269 -10.09 -20.68 -59.15
C VAL A 269 -9.72 -21.37 -60.46
N ALA A 270 -9.71 -22.70 -60.44
CA ALA A 270 -9.46 -23.53 -61.62
C ALA A 270 -10.69 -23.69 -62.52
N GLY A 271 -10.47 -23.99 -63.80
CA GLY A 271 -11.51 -24.37 -64.76
C GLY A 271 -12.23 -23.23 -65.47
N ALA A 272 -11.71 -21.99 -65.42
CA ALA A 272 -12.11 -20.94 -66.36
C ALA A 272 -11.31 -21.10 -67.66
N LYS A 273 -11.95 -20.97 -68.82
CA LYS A 273 -11.25 -20.97 -70.11
C LYS A 273 -10.98 -19.53 -70.56
N LEU A 274 -9.72 -19.17 -70.63
CA LEU A 274 -9.25 -17.82 -70.97
C LEU A 274 -8.58 -17.82 -72.35
N GLN A 275 -8.57 -16.66 -73.01
CA GLN A 275 -7.90 -16.46 -74.29
C GLN A 275 -7.26 -15.08 -74.37
N LEU A 276 -6.02 -15.03 -74.85
CA LEU A 276 -5.32 -13.83 -75.30
C LEU A 276 -5.27 -13.80 -76.82
N ARG A 277 -5.64 -12.67 -77.42
CA ARG A 277 -5.60 -12.46 -78.87
C ARG A 277 -4.72 -11.26 -79.22
N PRO A 278 -3.56 -11.45 -79.89
CA PRO A 278 -2.73 -10.34 -80.34
C PRO A 278 -3.48 -9.49 -81.38
N GLN A 279 -3.32 -8.16 -81.32
CA GLN A 279 -3.90 -7.23 -82.30
C GLN A 279 -2.99 -6.96 -83.50
N ARG A 280 -1.71 -7.38 -83.45
CA ARG A 280 -0.78 -7.33 -84.56
C ARG A 280 -0.31 -8.75 -84.90
N ASN A 281 -0.24 -9.08 -86.20
CA ASN A 281 0.22 -10.40 -86.66
C ASN A 281 1.69 -10.71 -86.32
N SER A 282 2.49 -9.68 -85.99
CA SER A 282 3.88 -9.79 -85.54
C SER A 282 4.02 -10.12 -84.05
N SER A 283 2.96 -9.97 -83.26
CA SER A 283 3.01 -10.22 -81.81
C SER A 283 2.79 -11.71 -81.53
N THR A 284 3.60 -12.27 -80.64
CA THR A 284 3.63 -13.71 -80.34
C THR A 284 3.31 -13.99 -78.88
N ILE A 285 2.78 -15.20 -78.64
CA ILE A 285 2.49 -15.74 -77.32
C ILE A 285 3.11 -17.14 -77.26
N ASN A 286 4.03 -17.36 -76.31
CA ASN A 286 4.83 -18.58 -76.20
C ASN A 286 5.49 -19.00 -77.52
N GLY A 287 6.09 -18.04 -78.22
CA GLY A 287 6.80 -18.17 -79.50
C GLY A 287 5.91 -18.37 -80.72
N LYS A 288 4.59 -18.14 -80.62
CA LYS A 288 3.62 -18.40 -81.70
C LYS A 288 2.73 -17.19 -81.97
N ALA A 289 2.52 -16.88 -83.25
CA ALA A 289 1.54 -15.88 -83.67
C ALA A 289 0.10 -16.44 -83.60
N GLY A 290 -0.87 -15.58 -83.29
CA GLY A 290 -2.29 -15.92 -83.22
C GLY A 290 -2.82 -16.07 -81.79
N ASP A 291 -4.07 -16.50 -81.67
CA ASP A 291 -4.78 -16.61 -80.39
C ASP A 291 -4.19 -17.73 -79.51
N PHE A 292 -3.92 -17.42 -78.24
CA PHE A 292 -3.52 -18.38 -77.21
C PHE A 292 -4.65 -18.56 -76.21
N ALA A 293 -5.05 -19.81 -75.93
CA ALA A 293 -6.08 -20.13 -74.95
C ALA A 293 -5.58 -21.15 -73.92
N TRP A 294 -5.98 -20.98 -72.66
CA TRP A 294 -5.62 -21.87 -71.56
C TRP A 294 -6.78 -22.01 -70.56
N ASP A 295 -6.75 -23.09 -69.81
CA ASP A 295 -7.66 -23.31 -68.68
C ASP A 295 -6.97 -22.90 -67.38
N SER A 296 -7.68 -22.17 -66.51
CA SER A 296 -7.12 -21.67 -65.25
C SER A 296 -6.89 -22.80 -64.24
N LYS A 297 -5.92 -22.57 -63.34
CA LYS A 297 -5.52 -23.50 -62.27
C LYS A 297 -5.74 -22.85 -60.90
N ASP A 298 -5.37 -23.57 -59.84
CA ASP A 298 -5.27 -23.10 -58.46
C ASP A 298 -4.01 -22.22 -58.18
N VAL A 299 -3.29 -21.85 -59.24
CA VAL A 299 -2.14 -20.95 -59.27
C VAL A 299 -2.22 -20.01 -60.47
N ALA A 300 -1.38 -18.96 -60.49
CA ALA A 300 -1.22 -18.12 -61.67
C ALA A 300 -0.47 -18.86 -62.80
N GLU A 301 -0.87 -18.64 -64.04
CA GLU A 301 -0.19 -19.16 -65.23
C GLU A 301 0.83 -18.14 -65.74
N GLU A 302 2.09 -18.53 -65.89
CA GLU A 302 3.12 -17.72 -66.55
C GLU A 302 3.00 -17.89 -68.07
N ILE A 303 2.80 -16.79 -68.80
CA ILE A 303 2.67 -16.77 -70.26
C ILE A 303 3.77 -15.85 -70.80
N LYS A 304 4.56 -16.35 -71.77
CA LYS A 304 5.49 -15.50 -72.53
C LYS A 304 4.71 -14.73 -73.59
N MET A 305 4.93 -13.42 -73.69
CA MET A 305 4.23 -12.52 -74.61
C MET A 305 5.21 -11.51 -75.20
N SER A 306 5.26 -11.36 -76.53
CA SER A 306 6.08 -10.31 -77.15
C SER A 306 5.51 -8.92 -76.87
N PRO A 307 6.23 -7.84 -77.23
CA PRO A 307 5.64 -6.51 -77.30
C PRO A 307 4.38 -6.50 -78.18
N GLY A 308 3.33 -5.82 -77.72
CA GLY A 308 2.06 -5.76 -78.43
C GLY A 308 0.84 -5.46 -77.56
N GLU A 309 -0.28 -5.24 -78.26
CA GLU A 309 -1.61 -5.12 -77.68
C GLU A 309 -2.32 -6.47 -77.76
N TYR A 310 -2.89 -6.94 -76.64
CA TYR A 310 -3.57 -8.22 -76.53
C TYR A 310 -4.98 -8.06 -75.95
N LEU A 311 -5.99 -8.61 -76.63
CA LEU A 311 -7.34 -8.67 -76.10
C LEU A 311 -7.51 -9.95 -75.27
N LEU A 312 -7.74 -9.78 -73.97
CA LEU A 312 -8.07 -10.85 -73.03
C LEU A 312 -9.57 -11.14 -73.05
N ARG A 313 -9.94 -12.41 -73.11
CA ARG A 313 -11.32 -12.91 -73.12
C ARG A 313 -11.49 -14.03 -72.09
N GLU A 314 -12.66 -14.09 -71.46
CA GLU A 314 -13.14 -15.29 -70.79
C GLU A 314 -14.09 -16.02 -71.74
N LEU A 315 -13.63 -17.15 -72.30
CA LEU A 315 -14.44 -17.99 -73.17
C LEU A 315 -15.44 -18.83 -72.38
N GLN A 316 -15.08 -19.21 -71.15
CA GLN A 316 -15.92 -19.97 -70.23
C GLN A 316 -15.59 -19.60 -68.78
N ALA A 317 -16.61 -19.26 -67.99
CA ALA A 317 -16.46 -19.06 -66.55
C ALA A 317 -16.22 -20.39 -65.82
N PRO A 318 -15.53 -20.38 -64.65
CA PRO A 318 -15.41 -21.58 -63.84
C PRO A 318 -16.77 -22.05 -63.30
N GLN A 319 -16.88 -23.33 -62.96
CA GLN A 319 -18.12 -23.92 -62.44
C GLN A 319 -18.59 -23.20 -61.16
N ASN A 320 -19.88 -22.86 -61.12
CA ASN A 320 -20.53 -22.05 -60.08
C ASN A 320 -20.16 -20.55 -60.04
N TYR A 321 -19.61 -19.97 -61.11
CA TYR A 321 -19.33 -18.54 -61.21
C TYR A 321 -20.14 -17.84 -62.31
N LYS A 322 -20.39 -16.54 -62.14
CA LYS A 322 -20.93 -15.67 -63.19
C LYS A 322 -19.84 -15.38 -64.23
N PRO A 323 -20.11 -15.45 -65.55
CA PRO A 323 -19.19 -14.94 -66.57
C PRO A 323 -19.00 -13.43 -66.48
N ILE A 324 -17.77 -12.95 -66.68
CA ILE A 324 -17.44 -11.51 -66.60
C ILE A 324 -18.15 -10.72 -67.71
N LYS A 325 -18.18 -11.27 -68.93
CA LYS A 325 -18.80 -10.68 -70.12
C LYS A 325 -19.26 -11.81 -71.06
N LYS A 326 -19.90 -11.49 -72.18
CA LYS A 326 -20.24 -12.50 -73.20
C LYS A 326 -18.94 -13.10 -73.77
N PRO A 327 -18.83 -14.44 -73.98
CA PRO A 327 -17.58 -15.11 -74.35
C PRO A 327 -16.79 -14.55 -75.55
N ASN A 328 -17.47 -13.90 -76.49
CA ASN A 328 -16.86 -13.34 -77.69
C ASN A 328 -16.42 -11.86 -77.55
N LEU A 329 -16.56 -11.26 -76.38
CA LEU A 329 -16.16 -9.87 -76.10
C LEU A 329 -14.91 -9.83 -75.21
N PRO A 330 -13.97 -8.88 -75.44
CA PRO A 330 -12.85 -8.69 -74.55
C PRO A 330 -13.31 -8.23 -73.16
N ILE A 331 -12.71 -8.82 -72.13
CA ILE A 331 -12.88 -8.43 -70.72
C ILE A 331 -11.83 -7.39 -70.28
N ALA A 332 -10.67 -7.40 -70.94
CA ALA A 332 -9.64 -6.38 -70.80
C ALA A 332 -8.76 -6.33 -72.07
N ARG A 333 -8.03 -5.24 -72.23
CA ARG A 333 -6.85 -5.13 -73.08
C ARG A 333 -5.62 -5.19 -72.18
N VAL A 334 -4.65 -6.01 -72.57
CA VAL A 334 -3.35 -6.14 -71.92
C VAL A 334 -2.32 -5.66 -72.92
N ASP A 335 -1.64 -4.57 -72.60
CA ASP A 335 -0.56 -4.03 -73.42
C ASP A 335 0.76 -4.44 -72.79
N VAL A 336 1.64 -5.03 -73.60
CA VAL A 336 3.01 -5.38 -73.22
C VAL A 336 3.91 -4.46 -74.02
N ALA A 337 4.65 -3.58 -73.37
CA ALA A 337 5.59 -2.68 -74.05
C ALA A 337 6.84 -3.43 -74.51
N ASP A 338 7.69 -2.78 -75.33
CA ASP A 338 9.02 -3.27 -75.77
C ASP A 338 10.01 -3.55 -74.62
N ASP A 339 9.54 -3.34 -73.41
CA ASP A 339 10.29 -3.27 -72.20
C ASP A 339 9.79 -4.24 -71.11
N GLY A 340 8.74 -5.01 -71.38
CA GLY A 340 8.17 -5.99 -70.45
C GLY A 340 7.33 -5.38 -69.33
N SER A 341 7.16 -4.05 -69.28
CA SER A 341 6.06 -3.47 -68.52
C SER A 341 4.73 -3.88 -69.14
N VAL A 342 3.76 -4.13 -68.25
CA VAL A 342 2.42 -4.57 -68.60
C VAL A 342 1.46 -3.50 -68.13
N THR A 343 0.52 -3.09 -68.97
CA THR A 343 -0.63 -2.27 -68.55
C THR A 343 -1.93 -2.98 -68.89
N VAL A 344 -2.94 -2.81 -68.03
CA VAL A 344 -4.25 -3.45 -68.18
C VAL A 344 -5.31 -2.37 -68.26
N HIS A 345 -6.08 -2.37 -69.35
CA HIS A 345 -7.22 -1.48 -69.56
C HIS A 345 -8.50 -2.32 -69.53
N THR A 346 -9.40 -2.02 -68.60
CA THR A 346 -10.66 -2.76 -68.41
C THR A 346 -11.81 -1.80 -68.10
N GLU A 347 -13.04 -2.26 -68.34
CA GLU A 347 -14.26 -1.60 -67.90
C GLU A 347 -14.68 -2.21 -66.54
N GLY A 348 -14.31 -1.55 -65.44
CA GLY A 348 -14.65 -1.99 -64.08
C GLY A 348 -13.49 -2.67 -63.33
N ASP A 349 -13.81 -3.51 -62.35
CA ASP A 349 -12.88 -4.10 -61.38
C ASP A 349 -12.61 -5.60 -61.58
N SER A 350 -13.09 -6.18 -62.68
CA SER A 350 -13.01 -7.62 -62.94
C SER A 350 -11.64 -8.09 -63.45
N VAL A 351 -10.80 -7.18 -63.95
CA VAL A 351 -9.40 -7.47 -64.28
C VAL A 351 -8.51 -6.35 -63.73
N VAL A 352 -7.50 -6.68 -62.94
CA VAL A 352 -6.55 -5.71 -62.37
C VAL A 352 -5.12 -6.18 -62.54
N LEU A 353 -4.18 -5.23 -62.63
CA LEU A 353 -2.76 -5.54 -62.50
C LEU A 353 -2.35 -5.29 -61.04
N GLU A 354 -1.89 -6.34 -60.35
CA GLU A 354 -1.32 -6.23 -59.00
C GLU A 354 0.11 -6.78 -59.02
N GLY A 355 1.09 -5.89 -58.86
CA GLY A 355 2.50 -6.22 -59.11
C GLY A 355 2.71 -6.61 -60.57
N SER A 356 3.30 -7.79 -60.82
CA SER A 356 3.51 -8.35 -62.16
C SER A 356 2.48 -9.42 -62.55
N THR A 357 1.29 -9.43 -61.91
CA THR A 357 0.23 -10.41 -62.17
C THR A 357 -1.07 -9.74 -62.58
N VAL A 358 -1.58 -10.12 -63.76
CA VAL A 358 -2.92 -9.80 -64.24
C VAL A 358 -3.92 -10.71 -63.52
N LYS A 359 -4.69 -10.14 -62.58
CA LYS A 359 -5.68 -10.85 -61.77
C LYS A 359 -7.08 -10.69 -62.38
N ILE A 360 -7.77 -11.81 -62.58
CA ILE A 360 -9.06 -11.92 -63.28
C ILE A 360 -10.10 -12.48 -62.31
N PHE A 361 -11.04 -11.64 -61.85
CA PHE A 361 -12.04 -11.98 -60.84
C PHE A 361 -13.38 -12.39 -61.44
N ASN A 362 -13.96 -13.50 -60.98
CA ASN A 362 -15.39 -13.77 -61.19
C ASN A 362 -16.12 -13.71 -59.86
N GLU A 363 -17.36 -13.24 -59.91
CA GLU A 363 -18.30 -13.33 -58.80
C GLU A 363 -18.87 -14.76 -58.73
N SER A 364 -18.76 -15.38 -57.56
CA SER A 364 -19.41 -16.68 -57.27
C SER A 364 -20.93 -16.55 -57.35
N LEU A 365 -21.62 -17.62 -57.78
CA LEU A 365 -23.08 -17.73 -57.69
C LEU A 365 -23.56 -17.89 -56.24
N THR A 366 -22.67 -18.30 -55.33
CA THR A 366 -22.88 -18.30 -53.88
C THR A 366 -21.80 -17.44 -53.22
N PRO A 367 -22.06 -16.15 -52.96
CA PRO A 367 -21.09 -15.21 -52.42
C PRO A 367 -20.51 -15.65 -51.07
N ALA A 368 -19.28 -15.25 -50.78
CA ALA A 368 -18.70 -15.53 -49.47
C ALA A 368 -19.43 -14.73 -48.38
N PRO A 369 -19.69 -15.31 -47.18
CA PRO A 369 -20.38 -14.60 -46.12
C PRO A 369 -19.53 -13.41 -45.64
N LYS A 370 -20.09 -12.20 -45.75
CA LYS A 370 -19.42 -10.96 -45.33
C LYS A 370 -18.99 -11.04 -43.86
N SER A 371 -17.72 -10.73 -43.60
CA SER A 371 -17.14 -10.63 -42.27
C SER A 371 -17.00 -9.18 -41.81
N PHE A 372 -17.31 -8.92 -40.54
CA PHE A 372 -17.29 -7.62 -39.89
C PHE A 372 -16.22 -7.56 -38.80
N ASP A 373 -15.64 -6.37 -38.59
CA ASP A 373 -14.78 -6.09 -37.45
C ASP A 373 -15.63 -6.06 -36.17
N VAL A 374 -15.41 -7.00 -35.26
CA VAL A 374 -16.05 -7.08 -33.94
C VAL A 374 -15.04 -6.73 -32.86
N VAL A 375 -15.43 -5.88 -31.91
CA VAL A 375 -14.59 -5.46 -30.77
C VAL A 375 -15.03 -6.18 -29.51
N ILE A 376 -14.12 -6.88 -28.85
CA ILE A 376 -14.34 -7.57 -27.59
C ILE A 376 -13.56 -6.85 -26.48
N SER A 377 -14.29 -6.39 -25.46
CA SER A 377 -13.79 -5.62 -24.32
C SER A 377 -13.99 -6.40 -23.03
N LYS A 378 -12.96 -6.47 -22.19
CA LYS A 378 -12.92 -7.30 -20.98
C LYS A 378 -12.66 -6.41 -19.79
N THR A 379 -13.74 -6.08 -19.07
CA THR A 379 -13.71 -5.04 -18.03
C THR A 379 -13.99 -5.57 -16.63
N ASP A 380 -13.71 -4.75 -15.62
CA ASP A 380 -14.27 -4.84 -14.28
C ASP A 380 -15.66 -4.16 -14.19
N VAL A 381 -16.29 -4.22 -13.02
CA VAL A 381 -17.61 -3.61 -12.77
C VAL A 381 -17.64 -2.10 -13.02
N ALA A 382 -16.52 -1.40 -12.81
CA ALA A 382 -16.35 0.03 -13.05
C ALA A 382 -16.15 0.37 -14.55
N GLY A 383 -15.90 -0.63 -15.40
CA GLY A 383 -15.69 -0.47 -16.84
C GLY A 383 -14.23 -0.28 -17.26
N LYS A 384 -13.27 -0.53 -16.36
CA LYS A 384 -11.84 -0.51 -16.68
C LYS A 384 -11.43 -1.82 -17.35
N GLU A 385 -10.71 -1.77 -18.47
CA GLU A 385 -10.18 -2.96 -19.16
C GLU A 385 -9.12 -3.66 -18.26
N ILE A 386 -9.28 -4.97 -18.06
CA ILE A 386 -8.47 -5.78 -17.13
C ILE A 386 -7.60 -6.81 -17.87
N ALA A 387 -6.34 -6.96 -17.44
CA ALA A 387 -5.39 -7.92 -18.00
C ALA A 387 -5.56 -9.35 -17.45
N GLY A 388 -5.11 -10.35 -18.20
CA GLY A 388 -4.91 -11.71 -17.70
C GLY A 388 -6.08 -12.69 -17.87
N ALA A 389 -7.20 -12.26 -18.47
CA ALA A 389 -8.30 -13.16 -18.81
C ALA A 389 -7.92 -13.99 -20.04
N LYS A 390 -7.97 -15.33 -19.96
CA LYS A 390 -7.79 -16.19 -21.14
C LYS A 390 -9.11 -16.42 -21.84
N ILE A 391 -9.25 -15.83 -23.02
CA ILE A 391 -10.51 -15.75 -23.76
C ILE A 391 -10.42 -16.63 -25.01
N GLU A 392 -11.55 -17.26 -25.36
CA GLU A 392 -11.77 -17.94 -26.62
C GLU A 392 -13.11 -17.46 -27.23
N VAL A 393 -13.18 -17.43 -28.56
CA VAL A 393 -14.43 -17.22 -29.30
C VAL A 393 -14.69 -18.43 -30.19
N TRP A 394 -15.89 -18.99 -30.11
CA TRP A 394 -16.30 -20.22 -30.78
C TRP A 394 -17.53 -19.99 -31.66
N SER A 395 -17.66 -20.74 -32.75
CA SER A 395 -18.92 -20.84 -33.52
C SER A 395 -19.93 -21.72 -32.78
N THR A 396 -21.23 -21.48 -32.99
CA THR A 396 -22.31 -22.33 -32.48
C THR A 396 -22.69 -23.45 -33.45
N GLY A 397 -23.17 -24.58 -32.94
CA GLY A 397 -23.68 -25.73 -33.72
C GLY A 397 -22.95 -27.03 -33.37
N ASP A 398 -23.34 -28.12 -34.02
CA ASP A 398 -22.74 -29.44 -33.76
C ASP A 398 -21.24 -29.49 -34.14
N ASP A 399 -20.85 -28.76 -35.18
CA ASP A 399 -19.46 -28.53 -35.62
C ASP A 399 -18.83 -27.27 -34.99
N ALA A 400 -19.06 -27.03 -33.69
CA ALA A 400 -18.50 -25.87 -32.98
C ALA A 400 -16.96 -25.81 -33.07
N LYS A 401 -16.43 -24.75 -33.69
CA LYS A 401 -14.99 -24.53 -33.89
C LYS A 401 -14.52 -23.28 -33.17
N LYS A 402 -13.32 -23.35 -32.58
CA LYS A 402 -12.64 -22.18 -32.04
C LYS A 402 -12.17 -21.30 -33.19
N LEU A 403 -12.54 -20.02 -33.14
CA LEU A 403 -12.26 -19.02 -34.17
C LEU A 403 -11.08 -18.13 -33.78
N GLU A 404 -10.95 -17.77 -32.51
CA GLU A 404 -9.88 -16.92 -31.98
C GLU A 404 -9.62 -17.27 -30.50
N SER A 405 -8.39 -17.05 -30.02
CA SER A 405 -8.06 -17.08 -28.59
C SER A 405 -6.94 -16.09 -28.25
N TRP A 406 -7.05 -15.42 -27.09
CA TRP A 406 -6.05 -14.45 -26.63
C TRP A 406 -6.07 -14.31 -25.10
N THR A 407 -5.09 -13.60 -24.55
CA THR A 407 -5.13 -13.12 -23.15
C THR A 407 -5.44 -11.62 -23.15
N SER A 408 -6.34 -11.16 -22.30
CA SER A 408 -6.69 -9.72 -22.22
C SER A 408 -5.51 -8.87 -21.71
N VAL A 409 -5.47 -7.62 -22.14
CA VAL A 409 -4.43 -6.64 -21.82
C VAL A 409 -5.07 -5.44 -21.13
N ALA A 410 -4.40 -4.85 -20.14
CA ALA A 410 -4.93 -3.72 -19.39
C ALA A 410 -5.02 -2.48 -20.27
N GLY A 411 -6.17 -1.80 -20.28
CA GLY A 411 -6.42 -0.62 -21.11
C GLY A 411 -6.78 -0.89 -22.57
N GLU A 412 -6.79 -2.15 -23.02
CA GLU A 412 -6.97 -2.50 -24.44
C GLU A 412 -8.18 -3.42 -24.68
N SER A 413 -8.82 -3.26 -25.84
CA SER A 413 -9.87 -4.16 -26.33
C SER A 413 -9.40 -4.88 -27.60
N LYS A 414 -9.81 -6.13 -27.78
CA LYS A 414 -9.40 -6.97 -28.91
C LYS A 414 -10.36 -6.80 -30.09
N LYS A 415 -9.83 -6.49 -31.27
CA LYS A 415 -10.57 -6.57 -32.53
C LYS A 415 -10.39 -7.96 -33.16
N ILE A 416 -11.49 -8.53 -33.68
CA ILE A 416 -11.55 -9.81 -34.40
C ILE A 416 -12.43 -9.65 -35.65
N LYS A 417 -12.36 -10.59 -36.61
CA LYS A 417 -13.28 -10.63 -37.76
C LYS A 417 -14.23 -11.82 -37.67
N LEU A 418 -15.53 -11.56 -37.75
CA LEU A 418 -16.60 -12.56 -37.67
C LEU A 418 -17.63 -12.35 -38.78
N ALA A 419 -18.16 -13.44 -39.34
CA ALA A 419 -19.29 -13.37 -40.27
C ALA A 419 -20.60 -12.96 -39.54
N ALA A 420 -21.66 -12.68 -40.30
CA ALA A 420 -23.00 -12.67 -39.72
C ALA A 420 -23.33 -14.08 -39.19
N GLY A 421 -23.73 -14.22 -37.93
CA GLY A 421 -23.89 -15.52 -37.28
C GLY A 421 -23.97 -15.46 -35.76
N LYS A 422 -24.03 -16.63 -35.12
CA LYS A 422 -24.04 -16.79 -33.65
C LYS A 422 -22.71 -17.36 -33.15
N TYR A 423 -22.28 -16.88 -31.99
CA TYR A 423 -20.97 -17.12 -31.40
C TYR A 423 -21.05 -17.26 -29.89
N VAL A 424 -20.07 -17.95 -29.32
CA VAL A 424 -19.87 -18.07 -27.87
C VAL A 424 -18.53 -17.44 -27.50
N PHE A 425 -18.57 -16.44 -26.63
CA PHE A 425 -17.41 -15.95 -25.88
C PHE A 425 -17.21 -16.86 -24.67
N LYS A 426 -15.98 -17.31 -24.42
CA LYS A 426 -15.64 -18.23 -23.34
C LYS A 426 -14.42 -17.72 -22.58
N GLU A 427 -14.56 -17.50 -21.28
CA GLU A 427 -13.42 -17.23 -20.40
C GLU A 427 -12.94 -18.54 -19.76
N THR A 428 -11.73 -18.98 -20.13
CA THR A 428 -11.14 -20.23 -19.62
C THR A 428 -10.35 -20.01 -18.32
N VAL A 429 -9.84 -18.79 -18.11
CA VAL A 429 -9.14 -18.37 -16.89
C VAL A 429 -9.48 -16.91 -16.64
N ALA A 430 -9.96 -16.59 -15.44
CA ALA A 430 -10.19 -15.22 -14.99
C ALA A 430 -8.88 -14.54 -14.57
N PRO A 431 -8.80 -13.20 -14.66
CA PRO A 431 -7.75 -12.41 -14.01
C PRO A 431 -7.64 -12.69 -12.51
N GLU A 432 -6.46 -12.43 -11.94
CA GLU A 432 -6.23 -12.54 -10.51
C GLU A 432 -7.17 -11.59 -9.73
N GLY A 433 -7.79 -12.08 -8.66
CA GLY A 433 -8.80 -11.33 -7.91
C GLY A 433 -10.21 -11.34 -8.51
N PHE A 434 -10.45 -11.96 -9.66
CA PHE A 434 -11.77 -12.04 -10.31
C PHE A 434 -12.33 -13.46 -10.38
N LYS A 435 -13.66 -13.58 -10.48
CA LYS A 435 -14.35 -14.84 -10.82
C LYS A 435 -14.34 -15.06 -12.33
N VAL A 436 -14.42 -16.32 -12.75
CA VAL A 436 -14.64 -16.68 -14.17
C VAL A 436 -16.06 -16.34 -14.55
N VAL A 437 -16.24 -15.60 -15.64
CA VAL A 437 -17.56 -15.37 -16.23
C VAL A 437 -18.01 -16.62 -17.01
N SER A 438 -19.29 -16.97 -16.91
CA SER A 438 -19.90 -18.04 -17.71
C SER A 438 -19.73 -17.77 -19.21
N ASP A 439 -19.82 -18.81 -20.03
CA ASP A 439 -19.91 -18.69 -21.49
C ASP A 439 -21.03 -17.69 -21.87
N ILE A 440 -20.74 -16.74 -22.76
CA ILE A 440 -21.65 -15.66 -23.20
C ILE A 440 -21.98 -15.86 -24.67
N THR A 441 -23.27 -15.99 -24.98
CA THR A 441 -23.77 -16.08 -26.36
C THR A 441 -24.00 -14.69 -26.95
N PHE A 442 -23.42 -14.45 -28.13
CA PHE A 442 -23.62 -13.23 -28.89
C PHE A 442 -23.85 -13.51 -30.38
N SER A 443 -24.46 -12.58 -31.09
CA SER A 443 -24.73 -12.68 -32.53
C SER A 443 -24.24 -11.43 -33.25
N VAL A 444 -23.75 -11.61 -34.47
CA VAL A 444 -23.38 -10.54 -35.41
C VAL A 444 -24.43 -10.52 -36.52
N ASP A 445 -25.04 -9.37 -36.79
CA ASP A 445 -26.04 -9.21 -37.85
C ASP A 445 -25.42 -8.98 -39.25
N ALA A 446 -26.26 -8.88 -40.28
CA ALA A 446 -25.83 -8.65 -41.66
C ALA A 446 -25.21 -7.26 -41.93
N ASN A 447 -25.15 -6.37 -40.93
CA ASN A 447 -24.53 -5.06 -40.96
C ASN A 447 -23.30 -4.97 -40.02
N GLY A 448 -22.98 -6.03 -39.27
CA GLY A 448 -21.89 -6.07 -38.30
C GLY A 448 -22.25 -5.61 -36.89
N ASN A 449 -23.53 -5.37 -36.58
CA ASN A 449 -23.94 -5.06 -35.21
C ASN A 449 -23.91 -6.32 -34.35
N VAL A 450 -23.43 -6.16 -33.12
CA VAL A 450 -23.39 -7.21 -32.10
C VAL A 450 -24.64 -7.12 -31.22
N THR A 451 -25.23 -8.26 -30.92
CA THR A 451 -26.28 -8.43 -29.91
C THR A 451 -25.89 -9.57 -28.97
N THR A 452 -26.35 -9.54 -27.71
CA THR A 452 -26.15 -10.63 -26.75
C THR A 452 -27.46 -11.01 -26.08
N THR A 453 -27.63 -12.30 -25.81
CA THR A 453 -28.84 -12.87 -25.18
C THR A 453 -28.65 -13.18 -23.69
N ASP A 454 -27.44 -13.05 -23.14
CA ASP A 454 -27.10 -13.30 -21.74
C ASP A 454 -27.45 -12.11 -20.81
N VAL A 455 -28.64 -11.55 -21.03
CA VAL A 455 -29.18 -10.37 -20.35
C VAL A 455 -29.52 -10.63 -18.86
N GLN A 456 -29.57 -11.91 -18.45
CA GLN A 456 -29.98 -12.35 -17.11
C GLN A 456 -28.84 -12.42 -16.09
N GLN A 457 -27.61 -12.61 -16.55
CA GLN A 457 -26.44 -12.72 -15.68
C GLN A 457 -26.04 -11.30 -15.22
N THR A 458 -26.09 -11.03 -13.91
CA THR A 458 -25.79 -9.70 -13.35
C THR A 458 -24.77 -9.74 -12.23
N VAL A 459 -23.94 -8.70 -12.17
CA VAL A 459 -22.99 -8.40 -11.10
C VAL A 459 -23.25 -6.98 -10.59
N ASN A 460 -23.50 -6.83 -9.28
CA ASN A 460 -23.85 -5.55 -8.66
C ASN A 460 -24.97 -4.78 -9.40
N GLY A 461 -25.97 -5.50 -9.94
CA GLY A 461 -27.08 -4.93 -10.73
C GLY A 461 -26.75 -4.56 -12.18
N LYS A 462 -25.50 -4.72 -12.63
CA LYS A 462 -25.05 -4.50 -14.02
C LYS A 462 -25.00 -5.85 -14.76
N GLN A 463 -25.43 -5.89 -16.01
CA GLN A 463 -25.33 -7.11 -16.84
C GLN A 463 -23.86 -7.48 -17.07
N VAL A 464 -23.51 -8.76 -16.96
CA VAL A 464 -22.13 -9.23 -17.17
C VAL A 464 -21.70 -9.13 -18.63
N ALA A 465 -22.65 -9.10 -19.56
CA ALA A 465 -22.41 -8.89 -20.99
C ALA A 465 -23.33 -7.77 -21.50
N SER A 466 -22.77 -6.87 -22.30
CA SER A 466 -23.54 -5.86 -23.04
C SER A 466 -22.98 -5.67 -24.44
N ALA A 467 -23.84 -5.30 -25.38
CA ALA A 467 -23.46 -5.07 -26.77
C ALA A 467 -23.93 -3.69 -27.26
N ALA A 468 -23.09 -3.01 -28.03
CA ALA A 468 -23.39 -1.71 -28.62
C ALA A 468 -22.61 -1.52 -29.93
N GLY A 469 -23.31 -1.25 -31.03
CA GLY A 469 -22.69 -1.23 -32.38
C GLY A 469 -21.99 -2.56 -32.66
N ASN A 470 -20.73 -2.52 -33.08
CA ASN A 470 -19.91 -3.71 -33.32
C ASN A 470 -19.13 -4.21 -32.07
N LYS A 471 -19.45 -3.72 -30.87
CA LYS A 471 -18.71 -4.02 -29.64
C LYS A 471 -19.49 -4.92 -28.68
N LEU A 472 -18.85 -5.99 -28.21
CA LEU A 472 -19.22 -6.76 -27.02
C LEU A 472 -18.35 -6.31 -25.84
N THR A 473 -18.98 -6.07 -24.69
CA THR A 473 -18.29 -5.80 -23.41
C THR A 473 -18.65 -6.89 -22.42
N VAL A 474 -17.64 -7.55 -21.83
CA VAL A 474 -17.82 -8.62 -20.86
C VAL A 474 -17.13 -8.26 -19.54
N ILE A 475 -17.90 -8.26 -18.46
CA ILE A 475 -17.54 -7.79 -17.11
C ILE A 475 -17.22 -9.00 -16.23
N ASN A 476 -16.10 -8.96 -15.50
CA ASN A 476 -15.89 -9.92 -14.41
C ASN A 476 -16.29 -9.33 -13.07
N GLU A 477 -16.93 -10.19 -12.27
CA GLU A 477 -17.12 -9.96 -10.85
C GLU A 477 -15.80 -10.13 -10.10
N THR A 478 -15.49 -9.19 -9.22
CA THR A 478 -14.38 -9.34 -8.27
C THR A 478 -14.70 -10.45 -7.27
N LYS A 479 -13.71 -11.29 -6.96
CA LYS A 479 -13.83 -12.22 -5.83
C LYS A 479 -14.00 -11.38 -4.56
N ALA A 480 -15.01 -11.70 -3.77
CA ALA A 480 -15.18 -11.09 -2.46
C ALA A 480 -13.88 -11.27 -1.65
N PRO A 481 -13.32 -10.20 -1.05
CA PRO A 481 -12.06 -10.30 -0.31
C PRO A 481 -12.22 -11.29 0.84
N LYS A 482 -11.29 -12.25 0.93
CA LYS A 482 -11.29 -13.26 1.99
C LYS A 482 -11.20 -12.55 3.33
N SER A 483 -12.22 -12.76 4.17
CA SER A 483 -12.28 -12.21 5.53
C SER A 483 -12.03 -13.28 6.57
N PHE A 484 -11.42 -12.86 7.67
CA PHE A 484 -11.01 -13.67 8.80
C PHE A 484 -11.80 -13.24 10.03
N ASP A 485 -12.11 -14.20 10.91
CA ASP A 485 -12.67 -13.91 12.23
C ASP A 485 -11.57 -13.28 13.10
N VAL A 486 -11.71 -12.01 13.45
CA VAL A 486 -10.83 -11.30 14.39
C VAL A 486 -11.54 -11.15 15.72
N VAL A 487 -10.84 -11.42 16.82
CA VAL A 487 -11.38 -11.29 18.18
C VAL A 487 -10.78 -10.05 18.85
N ILE A 488 -11.64 -9.15 19.30
CA ILE A 488 -11.27 -7.94 20.04
C ILE A 488 -11.69 -8.10 21.50
N SER A 489 -10.72 -8.00 22.40
CA SER A 489 -10.85 -8.20 23.84
C SER A 489 -10.50 -6.90 24.55
N LYS A 490 -11.33 -6.49 25.51
CA LYS A 490 -11.28 -5.19 26.17
C LYS A 490 -11.18 -5.43 27.67
N THR A 491 -9.96 -5.39 28.21
CA THR A 491 -9.71 -5.78 29.59
C THR A 491 -9.27 -4.62 30.48
N ASP A 492 -9.28 -4.87 31.80
CA ASP A 492 -8.45 -4.17 32.76
C ASP A 492 -6.99 -4.69 32.75
N VAL A 493 -6.15 -4.13 33.63
CA VAL A 493 -4.75 -4.53 33.80
C VAL A 493 -4.58 -5.99 34.25
N ALA A 494 -5.52 -6.51 35.05
CA ALA A 494 -5.54 -7.89 35.52
C ALA A 494 -5.94 -8.89 34.42
N GLY A 495 -6.50 -8.42 33.31
CA GLY A 495 -6.92 -9.24 32.17
C GLY A 495 -8.40 -9.65 32.21
N LYS A 496 -9.21 -9.06 33.09
CA LYS A 496 -10.66 -9.27 33.13
C LYS A 496 -11.35 -8.42 32.07
N GLU A 497 -12.22 -9.01 31.25
CA GLU A 497 -13.05 -8.28 30.27
C GLU A 497 -14.00 -7.29 30.97
N ILE A 498 -13.98 -6.01 30.57
CA ILE A 498 -14.71 -4.90 31.20
C ILE A 498 -15.84 -4.37 30.32
N ALA A 499 -16.98 -4.04 30.91
CA ALA A 499 -18.13 -3.48 30.20
C ALA A 499 -18.06 -1.96 30.02
N GLY A 500 -18.80 -1.43 29.03
CA GLY A 500 -19.08 0.00 28.92
C GLY A 500 -18.13 0.82 28.03
N ALA A 501 -17.09 0.21 27.44
CA ALA A 501 -16.22 0.87 26.48
C ALA A 501 -16.95 1.02 25.14
N LYS A 502 -17.08 2.24 24.60
CA LYS A 502 -17.62 2.44 23.24
C LYS A 502 -16.51 2.36 22.22
N ILE A 503 -16.50 1.27 21.46
CA ILE A 503 -15.43 0.90 20.54
C ILE A 503 -15.90 1.09 19.10
N GLU A 504 -14.97 1.54 18.26
CA GLU A 504 -15.09 1.54 16.81
C GLU A 504 -13.86 0.88 16.19
N VAL A 505 -14.04 0.20 15.06
CA VAL A 505 -12.94 -0.30 14.22
C VAL A 505 -13.03 0.36 12.85
N TRP A 506 -11.93 0.97 12.41
CA TRP A 506 -11.83 1.75 11.18
C TRP A 506 -10.78 1.16 10.23
N SER A 507 -10.97 1.29 8.91
CA SER A 507 -9.91 1.07 7.92
C SER A 507 -8.93 2.24 7.89
N THR A 508 -7.67 1.98 7.52
CA THR A 508 -6.65 3.03 7.29
C THR A 508 -6.64 3.53 5.83
N GLY A 509 -6.22 4.77 5.61
CA GLY A 509 -6.03 5.39 4.29
C GLY A 509 -6.93 6.62 4.10
N ASP A 510 -6.86 7.25 2.93
CA ASP A 510 -7.61 8.47 2.63
C ASP A 510 -9.14 8.26 2.69
N ASP A 511 -9.60 7.07 2.28
CA ASP A 511 -10.99 6.61 2.39
C ASP A 511 -11.27 5.83 3.71
N ALA A 512 -10.75 6.30 4.85
CA ALA A 512 -10.96 5.67 6.15
C ALA A 512 -12.46 5.53 6.48
N LYS A 513 -12.94 4.28 6.60
CA LYS A 513 -14.35 3.95 6.85
C LYS A 513 -14.49 3.18 8.15
N LYS A 514 -15.54 3.49 8.91
CA LYS A 514 -15.95 2.70 10.07
C LYS A 514 -16.51 1.36 9.60
N LEU A 515 -15.94 0.27 10.12
CA LEU A 515 -16.27 -1.10 9.73
C LEU A 515 -17.22 -1.75 10.74
N GLU A 516 -17.05 -1.44 12.02
CA GLU A 516 -17.84 -2.02 13.12
C GLU A 516 -17.83 -1.09 14.34
N SER A 517 -18.87 -1.12 15.17
CA SER A 517 -18.94 -0.40 16.44
C SER A 517 -19.83 -1.11 17.45
N TRP A 518 -19.38 -1.16 18.70
CA TRP A 518 -20.11 -1.81 19.80
C TRP A 518 -19.76 -1.18 21.14
N THR A 519 -20.54 -1.54 22.17
CA THR A 519 -20.15 -1.30 23.58
C THR A 519 -19.62 -2.61 24.17
N SER A 520 -18.49 -2.59 24.87
CA SER A 520 -17.94 -3.80 25.50
C SER A 520 -18.85 -4.36 26.59
N VAL A 521 -18.78 -5.67 26.81
CA VAL A 521 -19.60 -6.44 27.76
C VAL A 521 -18.67 -7.15 28.74
N ALA A 522 -19.04 -7.19 30.02
CA ALA A 522 -18.22 -7.83 31.05
C ALA A 522 -18.17 -9.35 30.79
N GLY A 523 -16.96 -9.91 30.82
CA GLY A 523 -16.73 -11.34 30.54
C GLY A 523 -16.70 -11.75 29.06
N GLU A 524 -16.95 -10.84 28.11
CA GLU A 524 -17.10 -11.19 26.69
C GLU A 524 -16.16 -10.41 25.75
N SER A 525 -15.43 -11.13 24.90
CA SER A 525 -14.70 -10.58 23.75
C SER A 525 -15.59 -10.51 22.50
N LYS A 526 -15.50 -9.44 21.72
CA LYS A 526 -16.25 -9.27 20.46
C LYS A 526 -15.53 -9.98 19.31
N LYS A 527 -16.25 -10.81 18.54
CA LYS A 527 -15.79 -11.30 17.24
C LYS A 527 -16.30 -10.40 16.11
N ILE A 528 -15.42 -10.09 15.15
CA ILE A 528 -15.69 -9.28 13.95
C ILE A 528 -15.09 -9.98 12.71
N LYS A 529 -15.50 -9.59 11.49
CA LYS A 529 -14.89 -10.09 10.25
C LYS A 529 -14.11 -8.98 9.55
N LEU A 530 -12.82 -9.21 9.31
CA LEU A 530 -11.92 -8.26 8.64
C LEU A 530 -11.17 -8.96 7.51
N ALA A 531 -10.85 -8.24 6.43
CA ALA A 531 -9.96 -8.74 5.38
C ALA A 531 -8.49 -8.68 5.88
N ALA A 532 -7.54 -9.16 5.07
CA ALA A 532 -6.14 -8.81 5.26
C ALA A 532 -5.95 -7.30 5.01
N GLY A 533 -5.26 -6.60 5.90
CA GLY A 533 -5.14 -5.13 5.84
C GLY A 533 -4.74 -4.49 7.16
N LYS A 534 -4.68 -3.15 7.18
CA LYS A 534 -4.42 -2.33 8.36
C LYS A 534 -5.71 -1.66 8.87
N TYR A 535 -5.82 -1.58 10.19
CA TYR A 535 -7.02 -1.15 10.90
C TYR A 535 -6.66 -0.31 12.13
N VAL A 536 -7.59 0.53 12.57
CA VAL A 536 -7.50 1.30 13.81
C VAL A 536 -8.64 0.88 14.73
N PHE A 537 -8.28 0.40 15.91
CA PHE A 537 -9.18 0.29 17.06
C PHE A 537 -9.26 1.66 17.74
N LYS A 538 -10.48 2.14 18.00
CA LYS A 538 -10.73 3.46 18.59
C LYS A 538 -11.69 3.33 19.76
N GLU A 539 -11.27 3.74 20.95
CA GLU A 539 -12.17 3.87 22.10
C GLU A 539 -12.68 5.31 22.17
N THR A 540 -13.97 5.50 21.89
CA THR A 540 -14.62 6.82 21.91
C THR A 540 -15.09 7.22 23.31
N VAL A 541 -15.38 6.23 24.17
CA VAL A 541 -15.75 6.42 25.57
C VAL A 541 -15.18 5.26 26.39
N ALA A 542 -14.44 5.57 27.44
CA ALA A 542 -13.94 4.59 28.41
C ALA A 542 -15.05 4.12 29.37
N PRO A 543 -14.94 2.89 29.91
CA PRO A 543 -15.70 2.47 31.08
C PRO A 543 -15.56 3.42 32.27
N GLU A 544 -16.56 3.43 33.15
CA GLU A 544 -16.50 4.17 34.40
C GLU A 544 -15.32 3.71 35.26
N GLY A 545 -14.59 4.66 35.86
CA GLY A 545 -13.35 4.39 36.61
C GLY A 545 -12.09 4.19 35.74
N PHE A 546 -12.17 4.18 34.40
CA PHE A 546 -11.03 4.01 33.51
C PHE A 546 -10.70 5.26 32.69
N LYS A 547 -9.44 5.39 32.24
CA LYS A 547 -9.03 6.36 31.22
C LYS A 547 -9.38 5.85 29.82
N VAL A 548 -9.55 6.77 28.87
CA VAL A 548 -9.71 6.44 27.45
C VAL A 548 -8.37 5.97 26.91
N VAL A 549 -8.35 4.80 26.26
CA VAL A 549 -7.17 4.36 25.51
C VAL A 549 -7.07 5.14 24.19
N SER A 550 -5.85 5.50 23.79
CA SER A 550 -5.63 6.14 22.49
C SER A 550 -5.86 5.17 21.34
N ASP A 551 -6.02 5.71 20.12
CA ASP A 551 -6.23 4.90 18.91
C ASP A 551 -5.09 3.87 18.73
N ILE A 552 -5.43 2.59 18.59
CA ILE A 552 -4.49 1.46 18.45
C ILE A 552 -4.51 0.94 17.01
N THR A 553 -3.36 0.97 16.34
CA THR A 553 -3.17 0.41 15.01
C THR A 553 -2.88 -1.09 15.09
N PHE A 554 -3.62 -1.88 14.31
CA PHE A 554 -3.38 -3.31 14.15
C PHE A 554 -3.50 -3.73 12.68
N SER A 555 -2.91 -4.87 12.34
CA SER A 555 -2.95 -5.44 10.99
C SER A 555 -3.45 -6.88 11.03
N VAL A 556 -4.14 -7.31 9.98
CA VAL A 556 -4.54 -8.69 9.74
C VAL A 556 -3.75 -9.20 8.53
N ASP A 557 -3.05 -10.33 8.65
CA ASP A 557 -2.28 -10.92 7.55
C ASP A 557 -3.14 -11.79 6.62
N ALA A 558 -2.53 -12.35 5.56
CA ALA A 558 -3.21 -13.21 4.58
C ALA A 558 -3.68 -14.57 5.14
N ASN A 559 -3.34 -14.90 6.39
CA ASN A 559 -3.77 -16.09 7.11
C ASN A 559 -4.79 -15.79 8.22
N GLY A 560 -5.04 -14.50 8.52
CA GLY A 560 -5.92 -14.05 9.60
C GLY A 560 -5.23 -13.79 10.94
N ASN A 561 -3.90 -13.81 11.00
CA ASN A 561 -3.16 -13.44 12.20
C ASN A 561 -3.19 -11.92 12.39
N VAL A 562 -3.33 -11.49 13.64
CA VAL A 562 -3.34 -10.10 14.06
C VAL A 562 -1.96 -9.71 14.58
N THR A 563 -1.47 -8.54 14.17
CA THR A 563 -0.28 -7.88 14.74
C THR A 563 -0.62 -6.44 15.13
N THR A 564 0.09 -5.86 16.10
CA THR A 564 -0.06 -4.44 16.47
C THR A 564 1.30 -3.80 16.66
N THR A 565 1.42 -2.53 16.29
CA THR A 565 2.65 -1.74 16.39
C THR A 565 2.71 -0.84 17.62
N ASP A 566 1.58 -0.66 18.33
CA ASP A 566 1.46 0.23 19.49
C ASP A 566 1.93 -0.42 20.81
N VAL A 567 3.03 -1.16 20.72
CA VAL A 567 3.71 -1.86 21.82
C VAL A 567 4.48 -0.95 22.77
N GLN A 568 4.53 0.36 22.50
CA GLN A 568 5.22 1.38 23.31
C GLN A 568 4.36 1.94 24.45
N GLN A 569 3.03 1.86 24.36
CA GLN A 569 2.15 2.32 25.43
C GLN A 569 2.09 1.25 26.52
N THR A 570 2.52 1.59 27.74
CA THR A 570 2.51 0.67 28.88
C THR A 570 1.72 1.22 30.06
N VAL A 571 0.98 0.35 30.73
CA VAL A 571 0.25 0.61 31.98
C VAL A 571 0.69 -0.42 33.00
N ASN A 572 1.21 0.00 34.15
CA ASN A 572 1.79 -0.86 35.18
C ASN A 572 2.80 -1.89 34.62
N GLY A 573 3.62 -1.49 33.64
CA GLY A 573 4.61 -2.35 32.98
C GLY A 573 4.04 -3.34 31.93
N LYS A 574 2.72 -3.38 31.72
CA LYS A 574 2.05 -4.22 30.71
C LYS A 574 1.70 -3.38 29.48
N GLN A 575 1.88 -3.94 28.29
CA GLN A 575 1.52 -3.25 27.04
C GLN A 575 0.00 -3.03 26.94
N VAL A 576 -0.38 -1.82 26.56
CA VAL A 576 -1.78 -1.38 26.40
C VAL A 576 -2.49 -2.15 25.30
N ALA A 577 -1.78 -2.48 24.23
CA ALA A 577 -2.26 -3.36 23.17
C ALA A 577 -1.33 -4.57 23.02
N SER A 578 -1.92 -5.74 22.80
CA SER A 578 -1.19 -6.97 22.48
C SER A 578 -1.98 -7.82 21.49
N ALA A 579 -1.29 -8.55 20.63
CA ALA A 579 -1.91 -9.39 19.60
C ALA A 579 -1.32 -10.81 19.63
N ALA A 580 -2.18 -11.82 19.48
CA ALA A 580 -1.80 -13.23 19.45
C ALA A 580 -2.81 -14.04 18.62
N GLY A 581 -2.34 -14.81 17.64
CA GLY A 581 -3.21 -15.51 16.70
C GLY A 581 -4.15 -14.50 16.01
N ASN A 582 -5.46 -14.76 16.01
CA ASN A 582 -6.47 -13.85 15.47
C ASN A 582 -7.04 -12.85 16.50
N LYS A 583 -6.41 -12.68 17.67
CA LYS A 583 -6.93 -11.88 18.79
C LYS A 583 -6.10 -10.61 19.02
N LEU A 584 -6.79 -9.46 19.11
CA LEU A 584 -6.29 -8.22 19.70
C LEU A 584 -6.84 -8.08 21.14
N THR A 585 -5.97 -7.74 22.09
CA THR A 585 -6.34 -7.44 23.48
C THR A 585 -5.93 -6.01 23.80
N VAL A 586 -6.88 -5.18 24.22
CA VAL A 586 -6.67 -3.76 24.55
C VAL A 586 -7.03 -3.50 26.02
N ILE A 587 -6.07 -2.99 26.77
CA ILE A 587 -6.11 -2.79 28.22
C ILE A 587 -6.44 -1.34 28.53
N ASN A 588 -7.41 -1.08 29.42
CA ASN A 588 -7.58 0.27 29.97
C ASN A 588 -6.85 0.43 31.30
N GLU A 589 -6.25 1.59 31.46
CA GLU A 589 -5.75 2.08 32.73
C GLU A 589 -6.90 2.52 33.64
N THR A 590 -6.91 2.05 34.87
CA THR A 590 -7.76 2.58 35.94
C THR A 590 -7.37 4.02 36.23
N LYS A 591 -8.33 4.94 36.32
CA LYS A 591 -8.09 6.29 36.86
C LYS A 591 -7.56 6.14 38.29
N ALA A 592 -6.49 6.86 38.61
CA ALA A 592 -5.97 6.90 39.97
C ALA A 592 -7.09 7.38 40.92
N PRO A 593 -7.30 6.72 42.08
CA PRO A 593 -8.33 7.15 43.03
C PRO A 593 -8.01 8.56 43.53
N LYS A 594 -9.04 9.43 43.54
CA LYS A 594 -8.89 10.82 43.98
C LYS A 594 -8.53 10.85 45.47
N SER A 595 -7.35 11.36 45.78
CA SER A 595 -6.86 11.58 47.14
C SER A 595 -7.12 13.00 47.62
N PHE A 596 -7.45 13.16 48.89
CA PHE A 596 -7.68 14.43 49.58
C PHE A 596 -6.59 14.67 50.62
N ASP A 597 -6.25 15.95 50.85
CA ASP A 597 -5.39 16.35 51.96
C ASP A 597 -6.20 16.22 53.27
N VAL A 598 -5.78 15.32 54.15
CA VAL A 598 -6.35 15.14 55.50
C VAL A 598 -5.37 15.68 56.54
N VAL A 599 -5.87 16.42 57.52
CA VAL A 599 -5.05 16.98 58.60
C VAL A 599 -5.30 16.21 59.90
N ILE A 600 -4.24 15.71 60.53
CA ILE A 600 -4.29 15.00 61.81
C ILE A 600 -3.62 15.87 62.88
N SER A 601 -4.36 16.19 63.92
CA SER A 601 -3.97 17.06 65.03
C SER A 601 -3.99 16.28 66.33
N LYS A 602 -2.97 16.46 67.16
CA LYS A 602 -2.67 15.65 68.33
C LYS A 602 -2.50 16.59 69.52
N THR A 603 -3.56 16.78 70.29
CA THR A 603 -3.59 17.78 71.35
C THR A 603 -3.66 17.20 72.76
N ASP A 604 -3.46 18.07 73.75
CA ASP A 604 -3.95 17.89 75.12
C ASP A 604 -5.44 18.29 75.23
N VAL A 605 -5.99 18.19 76.46
CA VAL A 605 -7.38 18.56 76.78
C VAL A 605 -7.69 20.04 76.51
N ALA A 606 -6.71 20.93 76.71
CA ALA A 606 -6.83 22.37 76.45
C ALA A 606 -6.83 22.71 74.95
N GLY A 607 -6.39 21.77 74.09
CA GLY A 607 -6.34 21.94 72.64
C GLY A 607 -4.98 22.38 72.11
N LYS A 608 -3.92 22.34 72.92
CA LYS A 608 -2.54 22.60 72.49
C LYS A 608 -1.96 21.36 71.82
N GLU A 609 -1.36 21.50 70.64
CA GLU A 609 -0.64 20.41 69.94
C GLU A 609 0.56 19.93 70.77
N ILE A 610 0.66 18.62 71.03
CA ILE A 610 1.66 18.01 71.91
C ILE A 610 2.68 17.15 71.13
N ALA A 611 3.95 17.21 71.52
CA ALA A 611 5.03 16.43 70.92
C ALA A 611 5.11 14.99 71.49
N GLY A 612 5.73 14.08 70.74
CA GLY A 612 6.21 12.79 71.25
C GLY A 612 5.24 11.61 71.11
N ALA A 613 4.03 11.80 70.58
CA ALA A 613 3.10 10.71 70.29
C ALA A 613 3.56 9.96 69.04
N LYS A 614 3.76 8.63 69.10
CA LYS A 614 4.06 7.83 67.90
C LYS A 614 2.77 7.35 67.26
N ILE A 615 2.47 7.89 66.09
CA ILE A 615 1.20 7.72 65.41
C ILE A 615 1.38 6.88 64.14
N GLU A 616 0.41 6.04 63.85
CA GLU A 616 0.24 5.35 62.58
C GLU A 616 -1.18 5.56 62.04
N VAL A 617 -1.33 5.57 60.71
CA VAL A 617 -2.63 5.54 60.04
C VAL A 617 -2.70 4.31 59.16
N TRP A 618 -3.78 3.53 59.30
CA TRP A 618 -3.99 2.23 58.64
C TRP A 618 -5.28 2.23 57.82
N SER A 619 -5.33 1.46 56.73
CA SER A 619 -6.58 1.12 56.04
C SER A 619 -7.37 0.05 56.79
N THR A 620 -8.69 0.05 56.68
CA THR A 620 -9.57 -1.00 57.23
C THR A 620 -9.77 -2.17 56.27
N GLY A 621 -10.03 -3.37 56.80
CA GLY A 621 -10.37 -4.58 56.04
C GLY A 621 -9.36 -5.71 56.26
N ASP A 622 -9.56 -6.85 55.60
CA ASP A 622 -8.70 -8.04 55.76
C ASP A 622 -7.24 -7.77 55.30
N ASP A 623 -7.08 -6.93 54.26
CA ASP A 623 -5.79 -6.43 53.76
C ASP A 623 -5.37 -5.09 54.41
N ALA A 624 -5.55 -4.93 55.73
CA ALA A 624 -5.19 -3.71 56.45
C ALA A 624 -3.69 -3.37 56.27
N LYS A 625 -3.40 -2.20 55.68
CA LYS A 625 -2.03 -1.72 55.39
C LYS A 625 -1.76 -0.42 56.12
N LYS A 626 -0.54 -0.26 56.63
CA LYS A 626 -0.05 1.02 57.15
C LYS A 626 0.16 1.98 55.99
N LEU A 627 -0.45 3.15 56.07
CA LEU A 627 -0.44 4.19 55.04
C LEU A 627 0.57 5.30 55.36
N GLU A 628 0.72 5.64 56.64
CA GLU A 628 1.60 6.71 57.10
C GLU A 628 1.99 6.48 58.57
N SER A 629 3.16 6.98 59.00
CA SER A 629 3.61 6.94 60.39
C SER A 629 4.53 8.12 60.73
N TRP A 630 4.35 8.73 61.89
CA TRP A 630 5.16 9.87 62.34
C TRP A 630 5.17 9.97 63.87
N THR A 631 6.05 10.83 64.40
CA THR A 631 5.99 11.29 65.79
C THR A 631 5.41 12.70 65.81
N SER A 632 4.47 13.00 66.71
CA SER A 632 3.88 14.33 66.81
C SER A 632 4.89 15.39 67.26
N VAL A 633 4.67 16.64 66.85
CA VAL A 633 5.53 17.80 67.10
C VAL A 633 4.71 18.88 67.81
N ALA A 634 5.32 19.57 68.78
CA ALA A 634 4.62 20.60 69.55
C ALA A 634 4.28 21.79 68.65
N GLY A 635 3.03 22.26 68.70
CA GLY A 635 2.54 23.36 67.87
C GLY A 635 2.16 22.99 66.43
N GLU A 636 2.36 21.74 65.99
CA GLU A 636 2.17 21.34 64.59
C GLU A 636 1.14 20.22 64.41
N SER A 637 0.38 20.29 63.31
CA SER A 637 -0.49 19.20 62.85
C SER A 637 0.06 18.57 61.57
N LYS A 638 -0.13 17.25 61.40
CA LYS A 638 0.39 16.50 60.26
C LYS A 638 -0.64 16.47 59.13
N LYS A 639 -0.23 16.91 57.93
CA LYS A 639 -1.00 16.68 56.69
C LYS A 639 -0.59 15.34 56.06
N ILE A 640 -1.58 14.56 55.61
CA ILE A 640 -1.44 13.28 54.92
C ILE A 640 -2.38 13.24 53.70
N LYS A 641 -2.16 12.32 52.74
CA LYS A 641 -3.06 12.13 51.59
C LYS A 641 -3.80 10.81 51.67
N LEU A 642 -5.13 10.86 51.67
CA LEU A 642 -6.00 9.68 51.77
C LEU A 642 -7.08 9.72 50.68
N ALA A 643 -7.47 8.56 50.16
CA ALA A 643 -8.64 8.46 49.28
C ALA A 643 -9.94 8.60 50.08
N ALA A 644 -11.09 8.62 49.40
CA ALA A 644 -12.36 8.38 50.09
C ALA A 644 -12.38 6.92 50.61
N GLY A 645 -12.71 6.71 51.89
CA GLY A 645 -12.57 5.40 52.54
C GLY A 645 -12.59 5.46 54.06
N LYS A 646 -12.43 4.30 54.70
CA LYS A 646 -12.33 4.13 56.15
C LYS A 646 -10.89 3.85 56.59
N TYR A 647 -10.51 4.43 57.72
CA TYR A 647 -9.14 4.44 58.22
C TYR A 647 -9.12 4.31 59.75
N VAL A 648 -7.99 3.85 60.28
CA VAL A 648 -7.72 3.77 61.72
C VAL A 648 -6.50 4.63 62.04
N PHE A 649 -6.68 5.61 62.93
CA PHE A 649 -5.60 6.30 63.63
C PHE A 649 -5.18 5.45 64.83
N LYS A 650 -3.89 5.23 65.01
CA LYS A 650 -3.33 4.40 66.08
C LYS A 650 -2.20 5.12 66.80
N GLU A 651 -2.34 5.35 68.10
CA GLU A 651 -1.25 5.83 68.94
C GLU A 651 -0.51 4.63 69.56
N THR A 652 0.72 4.41 69.11
CA THR A 652 1.56 3.29 69.57
C THR A 652 2.36 3.63 70.83
N VAL A 653 2.66 4.93 71.04
CA VAL A 653 3.35 5.46 72.23
C VAL A 653 2.75 6.84 72.54
N ALA A 654 2.32 7.05 73.77
CA ALA A 654 1.86 8.34 74.26
C ALA A 654 3.03 9.28 74.62
N PRO A 655 2.84 10.60 74.55
CA PRO A 655 3.74 11.56 75.16
C PRO A 655 3.94 11.36 76.67
N GLU A 656 5.08 11.82 77.19
CA GLU A 656 5.35 11.80 78.62
C GLU A 656 4.30 12.58 79.42
N GLY A 657 3.87 12.05 80.56
CA GLY A 657 2.77 12.62 81.36
C GLY A 657 1.36 12.30 80.85
N PHE A 658 1.18 11.68 79.67
CA PHE A 658 -0.13 11.33 79.11
C PHE A 658 -0.41 9.82 79.12
N LYS A 659 -1.68 9.46 78.96
CA LYS A 659 -2.14 8.09 78.66
C LYS A 659 -2.15 7.85 77.14
N VAL A 660 -2.05 6.59 76.72
CA VAL A 660 -2.22 6.17 75.31
C VAL A 660 -3.70 6.23 74.94
N VAL A 661 -4.01 6.86 73.81
CA VAL A 661 -5.36 6.84 73.21
C VAL A 661 -5.54 5.54 72.42
N SER A 662 -6.68 4.88 72.62
CA SER A 662 -7.05 3.69 71.85
C SER A 662 -7.28 4.03 70.37
N ASP A 663 -7.11 3.04 69.49
CA ASP A 663 -7.36 3.15 68.04
C ASP A 663 -8.68 3.89 67.72
N ILE A 664 -8.59 4.94 66.88
CA ILE A 664 -9.71 5.81 66.47
C ILE A 664 -10.05 5.56 65.01
N THR A 665 -11.28 5.16 64.73
CA THR A 665 -11.81 4.97 63.38
C THR A 665 -12.31 6.31 62.82
N PHE A 666 -11.88 6.63 61.60
CA PHE A 666 -12.35 7.79 60.85
C PHE A 666 -12.60 7.44 59.38
N SER A 667 -13.43 8.25 58.71
CA SER A 667 -13.77 8.07 57.30
C SER A 667 -13.57 9.37 56.54
N VAL A 668 -13.08 9.29 55.31
CA VAL A 668 -12.96 10.39 54.35
C VAL A 668 -14.04 10.22 53.29
N ASP A 669 -14.87 11.25 53.04
CA ASP A 669 -15.92 11.21 52.02
C ASP A 669 -15.41 11.55 50.60
N ALA A 670 -16.30 11.52 49.60
CA ALA A 670 -15.99 11.83 48.21
C ALA A 670 -15.62 13.31 47.93
N ASN A 671 -15.75 14.18 48.94
CA ASN A 671 -15.37 15.60 48.90
C ASN A 671 -14.11 15.90 49.74
N GLY A 672 -13.61 14.92 50.51
CA GLY A 672 -12.46 15.07 51.41
C GLY A 672 -12.81 15.46 52.84
N ASN A 673 -14.10 15.45 53.22
CA ASN A 673 -14.50 15.68 54.60
C ASN A 673 -14.20 14.44 55.46
N VAL A 674 -13.73 14.68 56.67
CA VAL A 674 -13.45 13.66 57.68
C VAL A 674 -14.63 13.54 58.64
N THR A 675 -14.98 12.31 58.97
CA THR A 675 -15.93 11.95 60.02
C THR A 675 -15.30 10.90 60.94
N THR A 676 -15.71 10.83 62.21
CA THR A 676 -15.26 9.78 63.15
C THR A 676 -16.45 9.23 63.93
N THR A 677 -16.41 7.94 64.23
CA THR A 677 -17.46 7.23 64.98
C THR A 677 -17.15 7.09 66.47
N ASP A 678 -15.91 7.32 66.89
CA ASP A 678 -15.44 7.13 68.28
C ASP A 678 -15.72 8.33 69.19
N VAL A 679 -16.87 8.97 68.96
CA VAL A 679 -17.41 10.12 69.69
C VAL A 679 -17.92 9.81 71.11
N GLN A 680 -17.84 8.54 71.55
CA GLN A 680 -18.27 8.08 72.87
C GLN A 680 -17.16 8.16 73.94
N GLN A 681 -15.89 8.17 73.54
CA GLN A 681 -14.79 8.30 74.48
C GLN A 681 -14.65 9.77 74.89
N THR A 682 -14.71 10.06 76.20
CA THR A 682 -14.58 11.42 76.72
C THR A 682 -13.51 11.53 77.79
N VAL A 683 -12.82 12.67 77.81
CA VAL A 683 -11.80 13.06 78.78
C VAL A 683 -12.16 14.47 79.23
N ASN A 684 -12.34 14.66 80.55
CA ASN A 684 -12.82 15.92 81.14
C ASN A 684 -14.05 16.51 80.42
N GLY A 685 -14.99 15.66 79.98
CA GLY A 685 -16.21 16.05 79.27
C GLY A 685 -16.03 16.40 77.78
N LYS A 686 -14.80 16.34 77.24
CA LYS A 686 -14.49 16.58 75.83
C LYS A 686 -14.26 15.24 75.10
N GLN A 687 -14.73 15.12 73.87
CA GLN A 687 -14.53 13.90 73.07
C GLN A 687 -13.05 13.68 72.74
N VAL A 688 -12.57 12.44 72.89
CA VAL A 688 -11.19 12.04 72.61
C VAL A 688 -10.84 12.21 71.14
N ALA A 689 -11.80 11.96 70.25
CA ALA A 689 -11.68 12.23 68.82
C ALA A 689 -12.80 13.14 68.35
N SER A 690 -12.47 14.12 67.51
CA SER A 690 -13.44 14.95 66.79
C SER A 690 -12.98 15.24 65.37
N ALA A 691 -13.92 15.42 64.46
CA ALA A 691 -13.66 15.69 63.05
C ALA A 691 -14.44 16.91 62.56
N ALA A 692 -13.78 17.75 61.76
CA ALA A 692 -14.38 18.95 61.17
C ALA A 692 -13.67 19.30 59.85
N GLY A 693 -14.44 19.50 58.78
CA GLY A 693 -13.88 19.68 57.43
C GLY A 693 -12.96 18.50 57.08
N ASN A 694 -11.75 18.77 56.62
CA ASN A 694 -10.74 17.74 56.32
C ASN A 694 -9.82 17.38 57.52
N LYS A 695 -10.17 17.78 58.75
CA LYS A 695 -9.32 17.65 59.95
C LYS A 695 -9.87 16.63 60.95
N LEU A 696 -9.03 15.70 61.41
CA LEU A 696 -9.20 14.89 62.61
C LEU A 696 -8.39 15.49 63.76
N THR A 697 -8.98 15.61 64.94
CA THR A 697 -8.30 16.03 66.18
C THR A 697 -8.40 14.92 67.22
N VAL A 698 -7.27 14.52 67.79
CA VAL A 698 -7.18 13.44 68.80
C VAL A 698 -6.52 13.95 70.08
N ILE A 699 -7.21 13.79 71.20
CA ILE A 699 -6.89 14.39 72.50
C ILE A 699 -6.32 13.33 73.45
N ASN A 700 -5.14 13.57 74.04
CA ASN A 700 -4.67 12.71 75.12
C ASN A 700 -5.09 13.22 76.50
N GLU A 701 -5.44 12.27 77.35
CA GLU A 701 -5.65 12.48 78.78
C GLU A 701 -4.32 12.58 79.52
N THR A 702 -4.18 13.56 80.41
CA THR A 702 -3.06 13.65 81.34
C THR A 702 -3.17 12.58 82.43
N LYS A 703 -2.03 12.03 82.87
CA LYS A 703 -1.99 11.16 84.04
C LYS A 703 -2.31 11.99 85.28
N ALA A 704 -3.23 11.51 86.12
CA ALA A 704 -3.59 12.18 87.36
C ALA A 704 -2.36 12.33 88.28
N PRO A 705 -2.15 13.49 88.94
CA PRO A 705 -1.03 13.67 89.85
C PRO A 705 -1.14 12.73 91.05
N LYS A 706 0.00 12.12 91.43
CA LYS A 706 0.08 11.18 92.55
C LYS A 706 -0.16 11.91 93.88
N SER A 707 -1.05 11.38 94.71
CA SER A 707 -1.31 11.86 96.07
C SER A 707 -0.97 10.79 97.12
N PHE A 708 -0.67 11.25 98.32
CA PHE A 708 -0.18 10.49 99.46
C PHE A 708 -1.13 10.66 100.65
N ASP A 709 -1.28 9.62 101.46
CA ASP A 709 -1.97 9.70 102.73
C ASP A 709 -1.08 10.45 103.73
N VAL A 710 -1.53 11.61 104.22
CA VAL A 710 -0.88 12.39 105.28
C VAL A 710 -1.71 12.30 106.55
N VAL A 711 -1.05 12.07 107.69
CA VAL A 711 -1.70 11.96 109.00
C VAL A 711 -1.43 13.23 109.81
N ILE A 712 -2.47 13.88 110.29
CA ILE A 712 -2.42 15.07 111.12
C ILE A 712 -2.89 14.70 112.53
N SER A 713 -2.03 14.93 113.51
CA SER A 713 -2.21 14.56 114.92
C SER A 713 -2.16 15.81 115.78
N LYS A 714 -3.13 15.95 116.69
CA LYS A 714 -3.34 17.14 117.50
C LYS A 714 -3.26 16.74 118.97
N THR A 715 -2.13 17.04 119.59
CA THR A 715 -1.79 16.51 120.91
C THR A 715 -1.60 17.59 121.98
N ASP A 716 -1.62 17.17 123.23
CA ASP A 716 -1.07 17.92 124.36
C ASP A 716 0.46 17.71 124.50
N VAL A 717 1.07 18.37 125.49
CA VAL A 717 2.52 18.26 125.76
C VAL A 717 2.98 16.84 126.11
N ALA A 718 2.08 15.99 126.66
CA ALA A 718 2.34 14.59 126.97
C ALA A 718 2.21 13.67 125.75
N GLY A 719 1.70 14.17 124.61
CA GLY A 719 1.52 13.43 123.38
C GLY A 719 0.16 12.72 123.26
N LYS A 720 -0.81 13.02 124.12
CA LYS A 720 -2.18 12.50 124.04
C LYS A 720 -2.98 13.31 123.03
N GLU A 721 -3.71 12.64 122.13
CA GLU A 721 -4.60 13.31 121.14
C GLU A 721 -5.77 14.02 121.87
N ILE A 722 -5.97 15.31 121.60
CA ILE A 722 -6.95 16.18 122.29
C ILE A 722 -8.11 16.58 121.37
N ALA A 723 -9.32 16.64 121.94
CA ALA A 723 -10.53 17.07 121.25
C ALA A 723 -10.68 18.59 121.19
N GLY A 724 -11.46 19.10 120.24
CA GLY A 724 -12.00 20.47 120.26
C GLY A 724 -11.23 21.51 119.42
N ALA A 725 -10.03 21.20 118.92
CA ALA A 725 -9.29 22.10 118.04
C ALA A 725 -9.98 22.21 116.67
N LYS A 726 -10.31 23.41 116.20
CA LYS A 726 -10.81 23.60 114.82
C LYS A 726 -9.65 23.85 113.87
N ILE A 727 -9.37 22.87 113.03
CA ILE A 727 -8.21 22.80 112.16
C ILE A 727 -8.62 23.00 110.70
N GLU A 728 -7.80 23.72 109.95
CA GLU A 728 -7.84 23.83 108.49
C GLU A 728 -6.47 23.48 107.90
N VAL A 729 -6.47 22.91 106.70
CA VAL A 729 -5.25 22.72 105.89
C VAL A 729 -5.41 23.43 104.56
N TRP A 730 -4.45 24.27 104.21
CA TRP A 730 -4.46 25.15 103.03
C TRP A 730 -3.26 24.88 102.11
N SER A 731 -3.41 25.10 100.80
CA SER A 731 -2.27 25.18 99.87
C SER A 731 -1.55 26.53 99.97
N THR A 732 -0.25 26.57 99.68
CA THR A 732 0.54 27.82 99.59
C THR A 732 0.52 28.42 98.18
N GLY A 733 0.68 29.75 98.08
CA GLY A 733 0.79 30.50 96.81
C GLY A 733 -0.34 31.51 96.65
N ASP A 734 -0.33 32.26 95.54
CA ASP A 734 -1.31 33.33 95.27
C ASP A 734 -2.76 32.80 95.20
N ASP A 735 -2.94 31.56 94.73
CA ASP A 735 -4.21 30.81 94.69
C ASP A 735 -4.40 29.90 95.93
N ALA A 736 -4.07 30.36 97.14
CA ALA A 736 -4.21 29.59 98.38
C ALA A 736 -5.65 29.10 98.59
N LYS A 737 -5.86 27.77 98.59
CA LYS A 737 -7.17 27.13 98.73
C LYS A 737 -7.22 26.26 99.98
N LYS A 738 -8.34 26.30 100.70
CA LYS A 738 -8.63 25.35 101.78
C LYS A 738 -8.87 23.97 101.18
N LEU A 739 -8.09 22.99 101.64
CA LEU A 739 -8.10 21.61 101.15
C LEU A 739 -8.93 20.70 102.05
N GLU A 740 -8.91 20.93 103.37
CA GLU A 740 -9.63 20.14 104.36
C GLU A 740 -9.87 20.96 105.65
N SER A 741 -10.93 20.64 106.39
CA SER A 741 -11.28 21.31 107.64
C SER A 741 -12.03 20.37 108.60
N TRP A 742 -11.62 20.30 109.87
CA TRP A 742 -12.25 19.43 110.86
C TRP A 742 -12.06 19.93 112.29
N THR A 743 -12.85 19.38 113.23
CA THR A 743 -12.59 19.52 114.67
C THR A 743 -11.82 18.28 115.15
N SER A 744 -10.77 18.45 115.95
CA SER A 744 -10.01 17.31 116.51
C SER A 744 -10.85 16.50 117.49
N VAL A 745 -10.54 15.21 117.61
CA VAL A 745 -11.25 14.24 118.44
C VAL A 745 -10.25 13.58 119.40
N ALA A 746 -10.65 13.38 120.66
CA ALA A 746 -9.76 12.81 121.67
C ALA A 746 -9.44 11.35 121.32
N GLY A 747 -8.15 11.01 121.34
CA GLY A 747 -7.65 9.69 120.95
C GLY A 747 -7.48 9.46 119.43
N GLU A 748 -7.83 10.41 118.55
CA GLU A 748 -7.85 10.19 117.10
C GLU A 748 -7.03 11.21 116.29
N SER A 749 -6.14 10.71 115.43
CA SER A 749 -5.48 11.49 114.38
C SER A 749 -6.28 11.50 113.07
N LYS A 750 -6.35 12.63 112.37
CA LYS A 750 -7.03 12.75 111.07
C LYS A 750 -6.10 12.32 109.92
N LYS A 751 -6.59 11.48 109.01
CA LYS A 751 -5.93 11.20 107.72
C LYS A 751 -6.53 12.09 106.61
N ILE A 752 -5.66 12.65 105.76
CA ILE A 752 -5.99 13.48 104.59
C ILE A 752 -5.19 13.01 103.37
N LYS A 753 -5.58 13.39 102.14
CA LYS A 753 -4.81 13.11 100.92
C LYS A 753 -4.23 14.40 100.35
N LEU A 754 -2.91 14.44 100.18
CA LEU A 754 -2.18 15.59 99.65
C LEU A 754 -1.24 15.15 98.51
N ALA A 755 -1.02 16.01 97.52
CA ALA A 755 0.02 15.79 96.52
C ALA A 755 1.41 16.12 97.11
N ALA A 756 2.48 15.90 96.33
CA ALA A 756 3.76 16.52 96.68
C ALA A 756 3.62 18.05 96.53
N GLY A 757 4.02 18.82 97.55
CA GLY A 757 3.77 20.27 97.61
C GLY A 757 3.97 20.89 99.00
N ARG A 758 3.72 22.20 99.10
CA ARG A 758 3.76 22.98 100.35
C ARG A 758 2.35 23.35 100.83
N TYR A 759 2.16 23.28 102.14
CA TYR A 759 0.87 23.37 102.82
C TYR A 759 0.99 24.14 104.13
N VAL A 760 -0.13 24.69 104.59
CA VAL A 760 -0.26 25.38 105.89
C VAL A 760 -1.31 24.64 106.71
N PHE A 761 -0.93 24.17 107.90
CA PHE A 761 -1.85 23.78 108.97
C PHE A 761 -2.23 25.04 109.74
N LYS A 762 -3.52 25.24 109.99
CA LYS A 762 -4.06 26.41 110.70
C LYS A 762 -5.02 25.98 111.80
N GLU A 763 -4.74 26.34 113.04
CA GLU A 763 -5.71 26.21 114.13
C GLU A 763 -6.49 27.52 114.27
N THR A 764 -7.80 27.43 114.13
CA THR A 764 -8.73 28.58 114.18
C THR A 764 -9.40 28.75 115.54
N VAL A 765 -9.48 27.65 116.31
CA VAL A 765 -9.99 27.61 117.69
C VAL A 765 -9.22 26.52 118.43
N ALA A 766 -8.68 26.84 119.59
CA ALA A 766 -8.01 25.88 120.46
C ALA A 766 -9.01 25.04 121.28
N PRO A 767 -8.61 23.85 121.76
CA PRO A 767 -9.30 23.14 122.82
C PRO A 767 -9.44 23.98 124.10
N GLU A 768 -10.48 23.72 124.89
CA GLU A 768 -10.71 24.37 126.18
C GLU A 768 -9.54 24.14 127.16
N GLY A 769 -9.01 25.22 127.76
CA GLY A 769 -7.82 25.18 128.61
C GLY A 769 -6.47 25.14 127.85
N PHE A 770 -6.47 25.38 126.54
CA PHE A 770 -5.26 25.42 125.72
C PHE A 770 -5.17 26.71 124.88
N LYS A 771 -3.95 27.16 124.59
CA LYS A 771 -3.69 28.27 123.65
C LYS A 771 -3.79 27.80 122.20
N VAL A 772 -4.16 28.74 121.31
CA VAL A 772 -4.14 28.54 119.86
C VAL A 772 -2.70 28.47 119.36
N VAL A 773 -2.36 27.41 118.63
CA VAL A 773 -1.08 27.32 117.90
C VAL A 773 -1.14 28.16 116.62
N SER A 774 -0.05 28.89 116.30
CA SER A 774 -0.02 29.64 115.04
C SER A 774 0.00 28.72 113.82
N ASP A 775 -0.29 29.28 112.65
CA ASP A 775 -0.12 28.62 111.35
C ASP A 775 1.26 27.91 111.24
N ILE A 776 1.26 26.62 110.89
CA ILE A 776 2.45 25.77 110.75
C ILE A 776 2.62 25.42 109.26
N THR A 777 3.77 25.74 108.68
CA THR A 777 4.08 25.36 107.29
C THR A 777 4.71 23.97 107.24
N PHE A 778 4.17 23.10 106.39
CA PHE A 778 4.71 21.77 106.12
C PHE A 778 4.76 21.46 104.63
N SER A 779 5.62 20.53 104.24
CA SER A 779 5.78 20.06 102.85
C SER A 779 5.56 18.56 102.78
N VAL A 780 5.07 18.07 101.65
CA VAL A 780 4.97 16.64 101.30
C VAL A 780 5.90 16.40 100.11
N ASP A 781 6.80 15.41 100.20
CA ASP A 781 7.74 15.07 99.13
C ASP A 781 7.13 14.11 98.07
N ALA A 782 7.90 13.77 97.04
CA ALA A 782 7.49 12.85 95.98
C ALA A 782 7.31 11.38 96.42
N ASN A 783 7.62 11.06 97.68
CA ASN A 783 7.42 9.75 98.31
C ASN A 783 6.28 9.76 99.34
N GLY A 784 5.76 10.94 99.71
CA GLY A 784 4.72 11.13 100.72
C GLY A 784 5.26 11.42 102.12
N ASN A 785 6.56 11.68 102.28
CA ASN A 785 7.12 12.10 103.56
C ASN A 785 6.77 13.56 103.85
N VAL A 786 6.45 13.85 105.11
CA VAL A 786 6.13 15.18 105.61
C VAL A 786 7.37 15.80 106.24
N THR A 787 7.62 17.09 105.97
CA THR A 787 8.62 17.90 106.66
C THR A 787 8.01 19.22 107.11
N THR A 788 8.43 19.74 108.26
CA THR A 788 8.05 21.08 108.74
C THR A 788 9.17 22.09 108.48
N THR A 789 8.82 23.31 108.09
CA THR A 789 9.78 24.43 107.99
C THR A 789 9.44 25.47 109.06
N ASP A 790 10.47 26.11 109.65
CA ASP A 790 10.33 27.30 110.51
C ASP A 790 9.50 27.15 111.82
N VAL A 791 9.56 25.98 112.46
CA VAL A 791 8.95 25.76 113.79
C VAL A 791 9.81 26.38 114.90
N GLN A 792 9.74 27.70 115.04
CA GLN A 792 10.44 28.48 116.07
C GLN A 792 9.76 28.42 117.45
N GLN A 793 8.50 27.98 117.51
CA GLN A 793 7.74 27.90 118.75
C GLN A 793 8.04 26.60 119.51
N THR A 794 8.26 26.72 120.82
CA THR A 794 8.47 25.59 121.72
C THR A 794 7.55 25.70 122.93
N VAL A 795 7.11 24.55 123.44
CA VAL A 795 6.30 24.39 124.65
C VAL A 795 6.97 23.33 125.51
N ASN A 796 7.28 23.68 126.77
CA ASN A 796 8.09 22.84 127.68
C ASN A 796 9.38 22.28 127.02
N GLY A 797 10.04 23.08 126.17
CA GLY A 797 11.28 22.70 125.47
C GLY A 797 11.10 21.81 124.23
N LYS A 798 9.86 21.45 123.85
CA LYS A 798 9.54 20.66 122.65
C LYS A 798 8.97 21.56 121.56
N GLN A 799 9.34 21.37 120.31
CA GLN A 799 8.76 22.11 119.17
C GLN A 799 7.25 21.87 119.07
N VAL A 800 6.46 22.92 118.83
CA VAL A 800 4.98 22.83 118.71
C VAL A 800 4.51 22.01 117.53
N ALA A 801 5.36 21.80 116.52
CA ALA A 801 5.09 20.93 115.40
C ALA A 801 6.32 20.04 115.11
N SER A 802 6.05 18.79 114.75
CA SER A 802 7.08 17.82 114.36
C SER A 802 6.53 16.91 113.27
N ALA A 803 7.41 16.44 112.38
CA ALA A 803 7.05 15.54 111.30
C ALA A 803 7.89 14.26 111.32
N ALA A 804 7.25 13.12 111.04
CA ALA A 804 7.90 11.82 110.96
C ALA A 804 7.17 10.92 109.95
N GLY A 805 7.88 10.41 108.94
CA GLY A 805 7.26 9.68 107.83
C GLY A 805 6.17 10.54 107.18
N ASN A 806 4.96 10.02 107.04
CA ASN A 806 3.80 10.74 106.52
C ASN A 806 2.96 11.49 107.58
N LYS A 807 3.45 11.62 108.82
CA LYS A 807 2.70 12.18 109.96
C LYS A 807 3.22 13.57 110.34
N LEU A 808 2.32 14.55 110.42
CA LEU A 808 2.49 15.82 111.14
C LEU A 808 1.85 15.70 112.53
N THR A 809 2.57 16.10 113.58
CA THR A 809 2.07 16.16 114.95
C THR A 809 2.18 17.60 115.46
N VAL A 810 1.06 18.18 115.88
CA VAL A 810 0.96 19.57 116.37
C VAL A 810 0.46 19.60 117.82
N ILE A 811 1.22 20.27 118.69
CA ILE A 811 1.12 20.27 120.15
C ILE A 811 0.54 21.60 120.62
N ASN A 812 -0.46 21.58 121.51
CA ASN A 812 -0.90 22.82 122.19
C ASN A 812 -0.36 22.91 123.62
N GLU A 813 -0.13 24.15 124.05
CA GLU A 813 0.20 24.52 125.41
C GLU A 813 -1.07 24.67 126.25
N THR A 814 -1.07 24.07 127.45
CA THR A 814 -2.12 24.29 128.46
C THR A 814 -2.00 25.69 129.06
N GLU A 815 -3.12 26.35 129.29
CA GLU A 815 -3.15 27.58 130.09
C GLU A 815 -2.77 27.26 131.55
N LYS A 816 -1.85 28.03 132.13
CA LYS A 816 -1.51 27.91 133.55
C LYS A 816 -2.59 28.60 134.39
N THR A 817 -3.34 27.82 135.14
CA THR A 817 -4.18 28.30 136.25
C THR A 817 -3.51 27.98 137.58
N ASP A 818 -3.16 29.01 138.35
CA ASP A 818 -2.84 28.85 139.77
C ASP A 818 -4.15 28.60 140.52
N VAL A 819 -4.30 27.43 141.13
CA VAL A 819 -5.56 26.99 141.77
C VAL A 819 -5.41 26.97 143.28
N ASN A 820 -6.41 27.50 144.00
CA ASN A 820 -6.81 26.92 145.28
C ASN A 820 -8.35 26.91 145.37
N PRO A 821 -9.02 25.78 145.71
CA PRO A 821 -10.47 25.62 145.49
C PRO A 821 -11.31 25.59 146.79
N ASP A 822 -12.56 26.05 146.73
CA ASP A 822 -13.66 25.50 147.56
C ASP A 822 -15.09 25.88 147.07
N THR A 823 -16.10 25.09 147.48
CA THR A 823 -17.57 25.24 147.34
C THR A 823 -18.15 25.13 145.90
N SER A 824 -18.94 24.10 145.54
CA SER A 824 -20.36 23.78 145.87
C SER A 824 -21.40 24.76 145.25
N SER A 825 -22.53 24.38 144.64
CA SER A 825 -23.27 23.10 144.67
C SER A 825 -24.34 22.91 143.54
N THR A 826 -24.63 21.63 143.22
CA THR A 826 -25.91 21.01 142.76
C THR A 826 -26.84 21.60 141.65
N SER A 827 -27.06 20.81 140.58
CA SER A 827 -28.36 20.26 140.09
C SER A 827 -28.16 19.62 138.67
N GLY A 828 -28.75 18.50 138.23
CA GLY A 828 -29.65 17.53 138.87
C GLY A 828 -30.66 16.90 137.88
N SER A 829 -30.48 15.63 137.46
CA SER A 829 -31.40 14.81 136.62
C SER A 829 -31.64 15.28 135.16
N SER A 830 -32.06 14.46 134.18
CA SER A 830 -32.01 12.99 133.93
C SER A 830 -32.39 12.70 132.46
N ALA A 831 -32.03 11.53 131.93
CA ALA A 831 -32.39 11.10 130.56
C ALA A 831 -33.92 10.94 130.34
N PRO A 832 -34.37 10.78 129.08
CA PRO A 832 -34.72 9.42 128.67
C PRO A 832 -34.34 9.04 127.22
N SER A 833 -34.42 7.73 126.97
CA SER A 833 -33.98 7.01 125.77
C SER A 833 -35.10 6.70 124.75
N LYS A 834 -34.71 6.63 123.45
CA LYS A 834 -35.19 5.75 122.35
C LYS A 834 -36.71 5.46 122.22
N PRO A 835 -37.31 5.67 121.04
CA PRO A 835 -37.40 4.57 120.04
C PRO A 835 -37.10 5.10 118.60
N GLN A 836 -37.22 4.40 117.45
CA GLN A 836 -37.61 3.00 117.13
C GLN A 836 -36.80 2.48 115.90
N ALA A 837 -37.38 1.62 115.04
CA ALA A 837 -36.95 1.28 113.69
C ALA A 837 -38.19 1.15 112.77
N GLY A 838 -38.04 1.27 111.44
CA GLY A 838 -39.13 1.03 110.48
C GLY A 838 -38.76 1.36 109.02
N LYS A 839 -39.17 0.52 108.06
CA LYS A 839 -38.93 0.71 106.60
C LYS A 839 -40.16 1.32 105.90
N LYS A 840 -39.90 1.92 104.72
CA LYS A 840 -40.79 2.24 103.57
C LYS A 840 -42.17 1.54 103.53
N PRO A 841 -43.23 2.19 103.01
CA PRO A 841 -43.38 2.31 101.55
C PRO A 841 -43.95 3.65 100.99
N LEU A 842 -44.30 3.61 99.69
CA LEU A 842 -44.74 4.65 98.74
C LEU A 842 -45.84 5.64 99.18
N ALA A 843 -45.84 6.83 98.55
CA ALA A 843 -47.04 7.60 98.20
C ALA A 843 -46.82 8.45 96.92
N THR A 844 -47.91 8.82 96.25
CA THR A 844 -47.98 9.53 94.96
C THR A 844 -48.95 10.73 95.07
N THR A 845 -49.07 11.56 94.02
CA THR A 845 -50.02 12.71 93.82
C THR A 845 -49.61 14.05 94.48
N GLY A 846 -49.89 15.22 93.88
CA GLY A 846 -50.39 15.50 92.51
C GLY A 846 -50.73 16.99 92.22
N ALA A 847 -50.92 17.30 90.93
CA ALA A 847 -51.71 18.42 90.33
C ALA A 847 -51.22 19.90 90.58
N GLN A 848 -51.53 20.94 89.78
CA GLN A 848 -52.61 21.18 88.78
C GLN A 848 -52.20 22.17 87.63
N VAL A 849 -52.87 22.05 86.46
CA VAL A 849 -53.43 23.11 85.54
C VAL A 849 -52.51 24.23 84.97
N GLY A 850 -52.58 24.63 83.68
CA GLY A 850 -53.35 24.13 82.52
C GLY A 850 -53.37 25.10 81.30
N THR A 851 -54.18 24.74 80.27
CA THR A 851 -54.65 25.54 79.08
C THR A 851 -53.59 26.04 78.05
N LEU A 852 -53.85 26.27 76.75
CA LEU A 852 -55.07 26.33 75.90
C LEU A 852 -54.76 26.14 74.38
N THR A 853 -55.76 25.76 73.54
CA THR A 853 -55.94 26.09 72.07
C THR A 853 -54.91 25.59 71.01
N LEU A 854 -55.20 25.33 69.70
CA LEU A 854 -56.44 25.12 68.87
C LEU A 854 -56.06 24.58 67.44
N LEU A 855 -57.06 24.09 66.66
CA LEU A 855 -57.07 23.66 65.22
C LEU A 855 -56.11 22.51 64.76
N ALA A 856 -56.43 21.52 63.91
CA ALA A 856 -57.53 21.13 62.98
C ALA A 856 -57.26 21.29 61.45
N GLY A 857 -57.61 20.25 60.66
CA GLY A 857 -57.53 20.13 59.17
C GLY A 857 -56.39 19.18 58.70
N ALA A 858 -56.58 18.01 58.06
CA ALA A 858 -57.42 17.59 56.90
C ALA A 858 -56.99 18.28 55.58
N LEU A 859 -56.88 17.65 54.39
CA LEU A 859 -57.54 16.48 53.78
C LEU A 859 -56.63 15.71 52.77
N MET A 860 -56.96 14.43 52.54
CA MET A 860 -57.20 13.67 51.26
C MET A 860 -56.41 14.00 49.96
N ALA A 861 -55.87 13.07 49.14
CA ALA A 861 -56.29 11.76 48.57
C ALA A 861 -56.85 11.81 47.12
N GLY A 862 -56.53 10.79 46.30
CA GLY A 862 -56.89 10.64 44.87
C GLY A 862 -55.87 11.24 43.90
N GLY A 863 -55.64 10.74 42.68
CA GLY A 863 -56.10 9.53 41.96
C GLY A 863 -55.28 9.39 40.64
N VAL A 864 -54.80 8.20 40.26
CA VAL A 864 -55.47 7.26 39.32
C VAL A 864 -55.40 7.64 37.82
N VAL A 865 -54.49 6.96 37.10
CA VAL A 865 -54.64 6.34 35.76
C VAL A 865 -54.86 7.20 34.50
N LEU A 866 -53.92 7.09 33.53
CA LEU A 866 -54.09 6.62 32.13
C LEU A 866 -52.70 6.70 31.44
N VAL A 867 -52.03 5.63 30.98
CA VAL A 867 -52.33 4.53 30.04
C VAL A 867 -52.20 4.90 28.56
N SER A 868 -51.19 4.26 27.92
CA SER A 868 -50.99 4.07 26.47
C SER A 868 -50.49 5.31 25.67
N ARG A 869 -49.80 5.15 24.52
CA ARG A 869 -49.78 3.98 23.60
C ARG A 869 -48.46 3.87 22.82
N ARG A 870 -48.00 2.62 22.58
CA ARG A 870 -46.91 2.29 21.63
C ARG A 870 -47.33 2.49 20.16
N LYS A 871 -46.40 2.92 19.31
CA LYS A 871 -45.88 2.16 18.13
C LYS A 871 -44.69 2.94 17.52
N ARG A 872 -43.51 2.32 17.44
CA ARG A 872 -42.89 1.79 16.20
C ARG A 872 -42.79 2.81 15.05
N SER A 873 -41.59 3.33 14.83
CA SER A 873 -40.69 2.69 13.86
C SER A 873 -39.42 2.22 14.56
#